data_AF-A0A5N0TBD9-F1
#
_entry.id   AF-A0A5N0TBD9-F1
#
_cell.length_a   1.000
_cell.length_b   1.000
_cell.length_c   1.000
_cell.angle_alpha   90.00
_cell.angle_beta   90.00
_cell.angle_gamma   90.00
#
_symmetry.space_group_name_H-M   'P 1'
#
loop_
_entity.id
_entity.type
_entity.pdbx_description
1 polymer ?
#
loop_
_entity_poly.entity_id
_entity_poly.type
_entity_poly.pdbx_seq_one_letter_code
_entity_poly.pdbx_strand_id
1 'polypeptide(L)'
;MSRRVRRLPRAAHAVLLFALLALLVPSIVAPGAAEAATPGGVDIAAEPVVEPAPGTAFDPQYPQVFIGQGFPPTVLLGGQQAPGALALAALGSTAGISYNAIGFNVNDGFIYGIQANTSAATDGTNHLVRIGRGGVAVDLGEIEGLPEPKAKPTTGNRVNTYTQGTFGGIPGPEGNSHLLYIRDYNNTDNENKLWVVNVETQSADQVTFTAGSKPISGVADFTWVGGQEYLGDRGSMFGASATKFFQITEIEGGGFAVRSYPNPITQMAGTGRQFGAAWTLGNGLLGFSDNTTGEVFVVEVFLSELVNDEPGLGFRLAARFEGPATQNNDGTSAPGGDVDLGIVKIGPANYAVGDTLDYTMLVTNHGPHPSSGSILTDTPPEELDEVTTTTDGCTVDDRTLTCVLGALAVGASTQVQMSATVVTPTTDPGGRVLNGALITGNEHDPNDSNNWSTTAADPYPPVLERAKSSIPVSGTQVTVGDLVSYELTFHNPGRVPVQVDQVDRFADVADDADLEGPVVAQPPLTVVAAATEMSITGTLAPGATATVRYAMRVNDPLPDDTNGVLGNFLVTRGETPPSTCDPTTRLCTTHPLVGTLTWNKVDGETPAVALAGSEWTLTRYDGAATPAVVPSSQIVVTDCVAESDADCTGADRDPAQGGFHVRDLPIGTYQLAETHAPAGYQQIQPIDIRVVSNVDYGDIVNIPVEGPTLPLTGGMGTSMFWALTGGSGVLAVAALFLQRRRMRA
;
A
#
# COMPACT_ATOMS: atom_id res chain seq x y z
N MET A 1 52.12 6.38 -2.28
CA MET A 1 51.65 5.52 -3.39
C MET A 1 50.18 5.22 -3.15
N SER A 2 49.29 5.80 -3.96
CA SER A 2 47.83 5.77 -3.75
C SER A 2 47.22 4.46 -4.26
N ARG A 3 46.50 3.73 -3.39
CA ARG A 3 45.57 2.67 -3.80
C ARG A 3 44.22 2.82 -3.10
N ARG A 4 43.31 3.36 -3.91
CA ARG A 4 41.84 3.28 -3.94
C ARG A 4 41.14 2.38 -2.90
N VAL A 5 40.30 3.06 -2.13
CA VAL A 5 39.06 2.59 -1.48
C VAL A 5 38.23 1.71 -2.42
N ARG A 6 37.91 0.48 -2.00
CA ARG A 6 36.92 -0.38 -2.66
C ARG A 6 35.53 0.02 -2.18
N ARG A 7 34.72 0.53 -3.10
CA ARG A 7 33.26 0.63 -2.95
C ARG A 7 32.62 -0.74 -3.15
N LEU A 8 31.61 -1.04 -2.35
CA LEU A 8 30.65 -2.15 -2.51
C LEU A 8 30.06 -2.20 -3.93
N PRO A 9 29.76 -3.40 -4.47
CA PRO A 9 29.28 -3.52 -5.83
C PRO A 9 27.79 -3.17 -5.95
N ARG A 10 27.49 -2.31 -6.92
CA ARG A 10 26.16 -2.14 -7.51
C ARG A 10 25.79 -3.41 -8.27
N ALA A 11 24.70 -4.08 -7.90
CA ALA A 11 24.08 -5.09 -8.74
C ALA A 11 23.24 -4.40 -9.82
N ALA A 12 23.57 -4.65 -11.09
CA ALA A 12 22.77 -4.25 -12.23
C ALA A 12 22.29 -5.49 -12.99
N HIS A 13 20.97 -5.56 -13.18
CA HIS A 13 20.24 -6.14 -14.31
C HIS A 13 20.66 -7.52 -14.84
N ALA A 14 19.84 -8.52 -14.53
CA ALA A 14 19.52 -9.62 -15.44
C ALA A 14 18.00 -9.82 -15.46
N VAL A 15 17.38 -9.40 -16.55
CA VAL A 15 16.00 -9.73 -16.94
C VAL A 15 16.10 -10.87 -17.95
N LEU A 16 15.58 -12.06 -17.65
CA LEU A 16 14.64 -12.81 -18.52
C LEU A 16 14.23 -14.16 -17.91
N LEU A 17 12.91 -14.37 -17.91
CA LEU A 17 12.14 -15.63 -18.01
C LEU A 17 12.26 -16.69 -16.88
N PHE A 18 11.21 -16.77 -16.05
CA PHE A 18 10.40 -18.00 -15.93
C PHE A 18 8.96 -17.63 -15.50
N ALA A 19 7.99 -18.03 -16.31
CA ALA A 19 6.56 -17.99 -16.01
C ALA A 19 6.04 -19.42 -15.82
N LEU A 20 4.93 -19.53 -15.07
CA LEU A 20 4.14 -20.71 -14.70
C LEU A 20 4.64 -21.57 -13.51
N LEU A 21 4.15 -21.26 -12.31
CA LEU A 21 3.17 -22.12 -11.62
C LEU A 21 2.48 -21.33 -10.49
N ALA A 22 1.30 -20.78 -10.77
CA ALA A 22 0.36 -20.34 -9.75
C ALA A 22 -0.80 -21.34 -9.75
N LEU A 23 -1.03 -22.00 -8.61
CA LEU A 23 -2.31 -22.48 -8.08
C LEU A 23 -2.03 -23.51 -6.97
N LEU A 24 -2.05 -23.05 -5.71
CA LEU A 24 -2.57 -23.74 -4.53
C LEU A 24 -2.32 -22.86 -3.30
N VAL A 25 -3.24 -21.95 -3.04
CA VAL A 25 -3.41 -21.31 -1.73
C VAL A 25 -4.26 -22.26 -0.89
N PRO A 26 -3.80 -22.78 0.26
CA PRO A 26 -4.74 -23.29 1.24
C PRO A 26 -5.27 -22.09 2.04
N SER A 27 -6.60 -21.96 2.06
CA SER A 27 -7.34 -21.01 2.87
C SER A 27 -6.89 -21.06 4.33
N ILE A 28 -6.50 -19.89 4.87
CA ILE A 28 -6.27 -19.71 6.31
C ILE A 28 -7.64 -19.83 7.00
N VAL A 29 -7.84 -20.95 7.70
CA VAL A 29 -8.92 -21.12 8.68
C VAL A 29 -8.47 -20.42 9.96
N ALA A 30 -9.37 -19.63 10.55
CA ALA A 30 -9.18 -18.97 11.85
C ALA A 30 -8.73 -19.99 12.93
N PRO A 31 -7.92 -19.58 13.92
CA PRO A 31 -7.47 -20.50 14.96
C PRO A 31 -8.66 -20.87 15.85
N GLY A 32 -9.19 -22.08 15.65
CA GLY A 32 -9.98 -22.77 16.64
C GLY A 32 -9.07 -23.16 17.80
N ALA A 33 -9.54 -22.96 19.03
CA ALA A 33 -8.88 -23.38 20.26
C ALA A 33 -8.36 -24.82 20.13
N ALA A 34 -7.04 -24.99 20.07
CA ALA A 34 -6.41 -26.29 20.14
C ALA A 34 -6.41 -26.72 21.62
N GLU A 35 -7.31 -27.64 21.96
CA GLU A 35 -7.19 -28.45 23.18
C GLU A 35 -5.83 -29.17 23.17
N ALA A 36 -5.18 -29.15 24.32
CA ALA A 36 -3.91 -29.82 24.56
C ALA A 36 -4.03 -31.32 24.26
N ALA A 37 -3.38 -31.77 23.19
CA ALA A 37 -3.16 -33.19 22.94
C ALA A 37 -2.05 -33.68 23.89
N THR A 38 -2.44 -34.45 24.91
CA THR A 38 -1.52 -35.24 25.75
C THR A 38 -0.70 -36.21 24.88
N PRO A 39 0.64 -36.19 24.93
CA PRO A 39 1.45 -37.17 24.22
C PRO A 39 1.31 -38.54 24.90
N GLY A 40 1.06 -39.58 24.10
CA GLY A 40 1.13 -40.97 24.54
C GLY A 40 2.55 -41.30 25.02
N GLY A 41 2.64 -41.75 26.27
CA GLY A 41 3.90 -42.00 26.96
C GLY A 41 4.75 -43.09 26.32
N VAL A 42 5.97 -42.72 25.98
CA VAL A 42 7.15 -43.55 26.23
C VAL A 42 7.91 -42.83 27.34
N ASP A 43 7.79 -43.34 28.55
CA ASP A 43 8.44 -42.82 29.75
C ASP A 43 9.93 -43.20 29.69
N ILE A 44 10.69 -42.44 28.91
CA ILE A 44 12.13 -42.31 29.13
C ILE A 44 12.22 -41.19 30.14
N ALA A 45 12.20 -41.54 31.43
CA ALA A 45 12.51 -40.59 32.49
C ALA A 45 13.85 -39.94 32.13
N ALA A 46 13.81 -38.69 31.66
CA ALA A 46 15.00 -37.87 31.53
C ALA A 46 15.63 -37.88 32.92
N GLU A 47 16.84 -38.41 33.03
CA GLU A 47 17.55 -38.37 34.30
C GLU A 47 17.53 -36.93 34.80
N PRO A 48 17.29 -36.68 36.09
CA PRO A 48 17.30 -35.32 36.62
C PRO A 48 18.65 -34.72 36.27
N VAL A 49 18.65 -33.64 35.48
CA VAL A 49 19.86 -32.87 35.21
C VAL A 49 20.33 -32.40 36.58
N VAL A 50 21.37 -33.05 37.10
CA VAL A 50 21.99 -32.66 38.36
C VAL A 50 22.63 -31.31 38.10
N GLU A 51 21.98 -30.24 38.56
CA GLU A 51 22.56 -28.91 38.61
C GLU A 51 23.97 -29.04 39.22
N PRO A 52 25.02 -28.58 38.52
CA PRO A 52 26.39 -28.62 39.04
C PRO A 52 26.47 -27.98 40.42
N ALA A 53 27.32 -28.56 41.29
CA ALA A 53 27.43 -28.11 42.66
C ALA A 53 27.88 -26.63 42.74
N PRO A 54 27.42 -25.86 43.75
CA PRO A 54 27.94 -24.52 44.00
C PRO A 54 29.48 -24.52 44.07
N GLY A 55 30.11 -23.52 43.45
CA GLY A 55 31.56 -23.37 43.35
C GLY A 55 32.21 -24.02 42.13
N THR A 56 31.46 -24.75 41.28
CA THR A 56 31.97 -25.21 39.97
C THR A 56 31.97 -24.10 38.93
N ALA A 57 32.61 -24.33 37.77
CA ALA A 57 32.60 -23.42 36.64
C ALA A 57 31.18 -23.15 36.11
N PHE A 58 30.96 -21.95 35.58
CA PHE A 58 29.83 -21.60 34.74
C PHE A 58 30.02 -22.18 33.34
N ASP A 59 28.91 -22.41 32.63
CA ASP A 59 28.97 -22.81 31.22
C ASP A 59 29.18 -21.56 30.35
N PRO A 60 30.32 -21.42 29.64
CA PRO A 60 30.57 -20.26 28.78
C PRO A 60 29.62 -20.19 27.58
N GLN A 61 28.97 -21.29 27.19
CA GLN A 61 27.99 -21.33 26.11
C GLN A 61 26.60 -20.87 26.55
N TYR A 62 26.37 -20.72 27.85
CA TYR A 62 25.14 -20.14 28.38
C TYR A 62 25.33 -18.62 28.57
N PRO A 63 24.72 -17.78 27.72
CA PRO A 63 24.96 -16.34 27.78
C PRO A 63 24.35 -15.74 29.04
N GLN A 64 25.15 -14.99 29.80
CA GLN A 64 24.73 -14.41 31.06
C GLN A 64 25.55 -13.18 31.41
N VAL A 65 24.88 -12.12 31.88
CA VAL A 65 25.53 -10.97 32.49
C VAL A 65 25.65 -11.22 33.99
N PHE A 66 26.80 -10.90 34.56
CA PHE A 66 27.11 -10.97 35.97
C PHE A 66 27.38 -9.58 36.53
N ILE A 67 26.76 -9.27 37.66
CA ILE A 67 27.01 -8.02 38.38
C ILE A 67 27.33 -8.31 39.83
N GLY A 68 28.53 -7.95 40.27
CA GLY A 68 28.89 -7.91 41.68
C GLY A 68 28.30 -6.66 42.33
N GLN A 69 27.54 -6.82 43.43
CA GLN A 69 26.94 -5.70 44.15
C GLN A 69 27.25 -5.74 45.64
N GLY A 70 27.50 -4.57 46.23
CA GLY A 70 27.58 -4.39 47.68
C GLY A 70 28.99 -4.54 48.28
N PHE A 71 29.18 -3.91 49.44
CA PHE A 71 30.48 -3.71 50.08
C PHE A 71 30.34 -3.35 51.58
N PRO A 72 30.60 -4.25 52.56
CA PRO A 72 30.66 -5.72 52.51
C PRO A 72 29.40 -6.43 53.11
N PRO A 73 29.08 -7.68 52.68
CA PRO A 73 29.80 -8.46 51.67
C PRO A 73 29.20 -8.35 50.26
N THR A 74 29.98 -8.73 49.25
CA THR A 74 29.57 -8.70 47.82
C THR A 74 28.59 -9.84 47.51
N VAL A 75 27.54 -9.52 46.77
CA VAL A 75 26.57 -10.48 46.20
C VAL A 75 26.80 -10.55 44.70
N LEU A 76 26.98 -11.75 44.16
CA LEU A 76 26.96 -11.96 42.71
C LEU A 76 25.52 -12.08 42.23
N LEU A 77 25.10 -11.15 41.38
CA LEU A 77 23.90 -11.26 40.59
C LEU A 77 24.23 -11.84 39.22
N GLY A 78 23.30 -12.59 38.65
CA GLY A 78 23.40 -13.04 37.27
C GLY A 78 22.04 -13.08 36.60
N GLY A 79 22.03 -12.92 35.28
CA GLY A 79 20.78 -12.84 34.53
C GLY A 79 20.93 -12.51 33.05
N GLN A 80 19.78 -12.37 32.40
CA GLN A 80 19.61 -12.15 30.97
C GLN A 80 18.65 -10.97 30.75
N GLN A 81 18.52 -10.49 29.51
CA GLN A 81 17.52 -9.46 29.23
C GLN A 81 16.11 -10.03 29.40
N ALA A 82 15.22 -9.15 29.83
CA ALA A 82 13.77 -9.30 29.82
C ALA A 82 13.18 -8.09 29.05
N PRO A 83 11.88 -8.11 28.70
CA PRO A 83 11.25 -6.98 28.03
C PRO A 83 11.52 -5.65 28.77
N GLY A 84 12.32 -4.78 28.16
CA GLY A 84 12.67 -3.46 28.72
C GLY A 84 13.55 -3.46 29.97
N ALA A 85 14.20 -4.57 30.34
CA ALA A 85 14.99 -4.66 31.57
C ALA A 85 16.13 -5.70 31.50
N LEU A 86 17.08 -5.61 32.41
CA LEU A 86 18.02 -6.70 32.74
C LEU A 86 17.49 -7.47 33.95
N ALA A 87 16.98 -8.68 33.73
CA ALA A 87 16.43 -9.51 34.81
C ALA A 87 17.57 -10.21 35.57
N LEU A 88 18.04 -9.58 36.64
CA LEU A 88 19.10 -10.10 37.51
C LEU A 88 18.55 -10.74 38.78
N ALA A 89 19.13 -11.85 39.18
CA ALA A 89 18.87 -12.52 40.45
C ALA A 89 20.17 -12.88 41.16
N ALA A 90 20.15 -12.92 42.49
CA ALA A 90 21.30 -13.39 43.28
C ALA A 90 21.57 -14.86 42.97
N LEU A 91 22.81 -15.17 42.59
CA LEU A 91 23.20 -16.54 42.23
C LEU A 91 23.47 -17.44 43.44
N GLY A 92 23.46 -16.90 44.66
CA GLY A 92 23.51 -17.66 45.91
C GLY A 92 23.62 -16.76 47.14
N SER A 93 24.05 -17.32 48.26
CA SER A 93 24.24 -16.57 49.51
C SER A 93 25.41 -15.60 49.39
N THR A 94 25.33 -14.46 50.09
CA THR A 94 26.41 -13.47 50.11
C THR A 94 27.74 -14.12 50.50
N ALA A 95 28.79 -13.86 49.71
CA ALA A 95 30.10 -14.42 49.95
C ALA A 95 30.68 -13.92 51.28
N GLY A 96 31.49 -14.72 51.97
CA GLY A 96 32.27 -14.24 53.12
C GLY A 96 33.41 -13.29 52.74
N ILE A 97 33.64 -13.07 51.45
CA ILE A 97 34.74 -12.32 50.85
C ILE A 97 34.14 -11.18 50.02
N SER A 98 34.64 -9.96 50.21
CA SER A 98 34.30 -8.84 49.32
C SER A 98 35.31 -8.74 48.18
N TYR A 99 34.85 -8.56 46.96
CA TYR A 99 35.68 -8.54 45.76
C TYR A 99 35.21 -7.49 44.76
N ASN A 100 36.11 -7.08 43.87
CA ASN A 100 35.90 -6.11 42.79
C ASN A 100 36.94 -6.34 41.67
N ALA A 101 36.91 -5.53 40.62
CA ALA A 101 37.73 -5.72 39.43
C ALA A 101 37.55 -7.13 38.83
N ILE A 102 36.30 -7.53 38.59
CA ILE A 102 35.95 -8.87 38.13
C ILE A 102 36.10 -9.03 36.61
N GLY A 103 36.33 -10.27 36.16
CA GLY A 103 36.28 -10.64 34.76
C GLY A 103 35.91 -12.11 34.60
N PHE A 104 35.15 -12.45 33.56
CA PHE A 104 34.82 -13.82 33.20
C PHE A 104 35.91 -14.42 32.31
N ASN A 105 36.47 -15.55 32.72
CA ASN A 105 37.42 -16.32 31.91
C ASN A 105 36.65 -17.39 31.13
N VAL A 106 36.55 -17.20 29.82
CA VAL A 106 35.81 -18.10 28.92
C VAL A 106 36.42 -19.50 28.81
N ASN A 107 37.70 -19.67 29.14
CA ASN A 107 38.40 -20.94 28.96
C ASN A 107 38.15 -21.93 30.11
N ASP A 108 38.03 -21.43 31.34
CA ASP A 108 37.78 -22.26 32.52
C ASP A 108 36.37 -22.07 33.11
N GLY A 109 35.62 -21.07 32.62
CA GLY A 109 34.26 -20.78 33.03
C GLY A 109 34.14 -20.14 34.42
N PHE A 110 35.22 -19.57 34.96
CA PHE A 110 35.19 -18.88 36.26
C PHE A 110 35.24 -17.36 36.11
N ILE A 111 34.69 -16.67 37.10
CA ILE A 111 34.95 -15.24 37.28
C ILE A 111 36.15 -15.09 38.20
N TYR A 112 37.08 -14.20 37.87
CA TYR A 112 38.18 -13.82 38.75
C TYR A 112 38.06 -12.36 39.13
N GLY A 113 38.52 -11.99 40.32
CA GLY A 113 38.57 -10.60 40.77
C GLY A 113 39.56 -10.43 41.92
N ILE A 114 39.63 -9.22 42.46
CA ILE A 114 40.56 -8.86 43.53
C ILE A 114 39.79 -8.67 44.83
N GLN A 115 40.30 -9.25 45.92
CA GLN A 115 39.73 -9.05 47.24
C GLN A 115 39.83 -7.57 47.65
N ALA A 116 38.75 -7.02 48.20
CA ALA A 116 38.69 -5.59 48.49
C ALA A 116 38.95 -5.25 49.97
N ASN A 117 39.70 -4.16 50.23
CA ASN A 117 40.39 -3.89 51.50
C ASN A 117 39.53 -3.71 52.76
N THR A 118 38.20 -3.65 52.69
CA THR A 118 37.37 -3.70 53.92
C THR A 118 37.44 -5.07 54.60
N SER A 119 37.86 -6.09 53.85
CA SER A 119 38.20 -7.44 54.28
C SER A 119 39.60 -7.80 53.80
N ALA A 120 40.57 -6.86 53.82
CA ALA A 120 41.96 -7.16 53.44
C ALA A 120 42.33 -8.51 54.05
N ALA A 121 42.96 -9.37 53.25
CA ALA A 121 43.47 -10.64 53.73
C ALA A 121 44.10 -10.44 55.09
N THR A 122 43.95 -11.42 55.99
CA THR A 122 44.44 -11.25 57.36
C THR A 122 45.95 -10.93 57.44
N ASP A 123 46.68 -11.15 56.34
CA ASP A 123 48.10 -10.84 56.13
C ASP A 123 48.38 -9.43 55.57
N GLY A 124 47.38 -8.68 55.11
CA GLY A 124 47.54 -7.32 54.60
C GLY A 124 47.98 -7.22 53.13
N THR A 125 47.81 -8.26 52.32
CA THR A 125 48.17 -8.26 50.88
C THR A 125 46.94 -8.24 49.96
N ASN A 126 47.12 -8.05 48.64
CA ASN A 126 46.03 -8.15 47.66
C ASN A 126 45.87 -9.61 47.21
N HIS A 127 44.69 -10.18 47.39
CA HIS A 127 44.41 -11.58 47.06
C HIS A 127 43.59 -11.72 45.77
N LEU A 128 43.86 -12.81 45.04
CA LEU A 128 43.05 -13.24 43.90
C LEU A 128 41.84 -14.02 44.40
N VAL A 129 40.65 -13.68 43.90
CA VAL A 129 39.40 -14.35 44.23
C VAL A 129 38.87 -15.02 42.98
N ARG A 130 38.47 -16.28 43.08
CA ARG A 130 37.77 -17.02 42.02
C ARG A 130 36.32 -17.26 42.44
N ILE A 131 35.37 -16.89 41.59
CA ILE A 131 33.94 -17.04 41.81
C ILE A 131 33.35 -18.04 40.81
N GLY A 132 32.67 -19.06 41.33
CA GLY A 132 31.96 -20.08 40.55
C GLY A 132 30.44 -20.00 40.70
N ARG A 133 29.74 -21.01 40.16
CA ARG A 133 28.28 -21.18 40.28
C ARG A 133 27.83 -21.05 41.72
N GLY A 134 26.61 -20.55 41.94
CA GLY A 134 26.16 -20.27 43.30
C GLY A 134 26.70 -18.96 43.89
N GLY A 135 27.47 -18.18 43.13
CA GLY A 135 28.19 -17.01 43.66
C GLY A 135 29.26 -17.37 44.70
N VAL A 136 29.75 -18.62 44.70
CA VAL A 136 30.72 -19.10 45.68
C VAL A 136 32.10 -18.53 45.34
N ALA A 137 32.57 -17.62 46.19
CA ALA A 137 33.90 -17.02 46.09
C ALA A 137 34.93 -17.80 46.92
N VAL A 138 36.08 -18.09 46.30
CA VAL A 138 37.23 -18.75 46.91
C VAL A 138 38.43 -17.81 46.85
N ASP A 139 39.05 -17.59 47.99
CA ASP A 139 40.33 -16.89 48.09
C ASP A 139 41.46 -17.83 47.63
N LEU A 140 42.19 -17.43 46.59
CA LEU A 140 43.32 -18.18 46.06
C LEU A 140 44.66 -17.77 46.69
N GLY A 141 44.70 -16.68 47.45
CA GLY A 141 45.91 -16.14 48.09
C GLY A 141 46.50 -14.92 47.41
N GLU A 142 47.65 -14.47 47.95
CA GLU A 142 48.40 -13.28 47.53
C GLU A 142 48.72 -13.28 46.03
N ILE A 143 48.67 -12.07 45.44
CA ILE A 143 49.15 -11.81 44.08
C ILE A 143 50.53 -11.15 44.15
N GLU A 144 51.57 -11.87 43.75
CA GLU A 144 52.94 -11.37 43.71
C GLU A 144 53.07 -10.21 42.70
N GLY A 145 53.74 -9.13 43.08
CA GLY A 145 54.04 -8.00 42.19
C GLY A 145 53.04 -6.85 42.23
N LEU A 146 51.83 -7.04 42.80
CA LEU A 146 50.94 -5.91 43.08
C LEU A 146 51.48 -5.06 44.24
N PRO A 147 51.37 -3.72 44.19
CA PRO A 147 51.72 -2.85 45.31
C PRO A 147 50.90 -3.21 46.55
N GLU A 148 51.50 -3.10 47.74
CA GLU A 148 50.79 -3.32 49.00
C GLU A 148 49.46 -2.54 49.04
N PRO A 149 48.38 -3.13 49.58
CA PRO A 149 47.10 -2.45 49.73
C PRO A 149 47.31 -1.10 50.45
N LYS A 150 46.80 -0.02 49.85
CA LYS A 150 46.86 1.30 50.49
C LYS A 150 46.17 1.22 51.86
N ALA A 151 46.89 1.60 52.92
CA ALA A 151 46.41 1.53 54.30
C ALA A 151 45.05 2.24 54.45
N LYS A 152 44.13 1.62 55.21
CA LYS A 152 42.83 2.20 55.59
C LYS A 152 43.03 3.63 56.14
N PRO A 153 42.47 4.69 55.54
CA PRO A 153 42.45 6.00 56.14
C PRO A 153 41.82 5.89 57.52
N THR A 154 42.42 6.54 58.52
CA THR A 154 41.90 6.65 59.89
C THR A 154 40.50 7.30 59.96
N THR A 155 40.04 7.86 58.84
CA THR A 155 38.72 8.46 58.64
C THR A 155 37.89 7.66 57.64
N GLY A 156 37.28 6.55 58.08
CA GLY A 156 36.00 5.98 57.60
C GLY A 156 35.69 5.80 56.09
N ASN A 157 36.59 6.09 55.16
CA ASN A 157 36.31 6.14 53.72
C ASN A 157 37.06 5.04 52.93
N ARG A 158 36.39 4.59 51.88
CA ARG A 158 36.68 3.41 51.04
C ARG A 158 38.12 3.41 50.51
N VAL A 159 38.84 2.31 50.68
CA VAL A 159 40.01 2.00 49.84
C VAL A 159 39.65 0.81 48.97
N ASN A 160 38.98 1.06 47.86
CA ASN A 160 39.01 0.10 46.76
C ASN A 160 40.35 0.31 46.06
N THR A 161 41.30 -0.62 46.22
CA THR A 161 42.58 -0.52 45.48
C THR A 161 42.41 -0.86 44.01
N TYR A 162 41.42 -1.69 43.65
CA TYR A 162 41.15 -2.06 42.26
C TYR A 162 39.62 -2.08 42.04
N THR A 163 39.17 -1.47 40.94
CA THR A 163 37.72 -1.38 40.62
C THR A 163 37.37 -1.71 39.19
N GLN A 164 38.37 -1.97 38.34
CA GLN A 164 38.15 -2.22 36.93
C GLN A 164 38.83 -3.54 36.63
N GLY A 165 38.09 -4.49 36.06
CA GLY A 165 38.58 -5.82 35.73
C GLY A 165 38.08 -6.27 34.36
N THR A 166 38.95 -6.89 33.57
CA THR A 166 38.51 -7.64 32.40
C THR A 166 39.58 -8.63 31.99
N PHE A 167 39.18 -9.81 31.51
CA PHE A 167 40.10 -10.65 30.76
C PHE A 167 40.36 -10.03 29.39
N GLY A 168 41.54 -10.26 28.82
CA GLY A 168 41.89 -9.80 27.48
C GLY A 168 42.58 -10.86 26.63
N GLY A 169 42.82 -10.53 25.36
CA GLY A 169 43.39 -11.42 24.34
C GLY A 169 42.34 -12.11 23.47
N ILE A 170 42.77 -12.60 22.29
CA ILE A 170 41.93 -13.45 21.42
C ILE A 170 41.83 -14.84 22.06
N PRO A 171 40.65 -15.49 22.09
CA PRO A 171 40.54 -16.91 22.34
C PRO A 171 41.35 -17.69 21.28
N GLY A 172 42.47 -18.30 21.69
CA GLY A 172 43.34 -19.06 20.81
C GLY A 172 44.38 -19.87 21.60
N PRO A 173 44.97 -20.92 21.01
CA PRO A 173 45.81 -21.89 21.71
C PRO A 173 47.14 -21.34 22.28
N GLU A 174 47.52 -20.12 21.91
CA GLU A 174 48.69 -19.40 22.45
C GLU A 174 48.29 -18.10 23.22
N GLY A 175 47.00 -17.89 23.50
CA GLY A 175 46.46 -16.58 23.91
C GLY A 175 46.57 -16.21 25.39
N ASN A 176 46.69 -14.90 25.65
CA ASN A 176 46.66 -14.19 26.94
C ASN A 176 45.37 -14.37 27.78
N SER A 177 44.60 -15.42 27.52
CA SER A 177 43.31 -15.74 28.16
C SER A 177 43.36 -15.96 29.67
N HIS A 178 44.54 -16.19 30.23
CA HIS A 178 44.81 -16.28 31.67
C HIS A 178 45.19 -14.92 32.30
N LEU A 179 45.16 -13.84 31.52
CA LEU A 179 45.57 -12.51 31.95
C LEU A 179 44.34 -11.66 32.29
N LEU A 180 44.15 -11.40 33.58
CA LEU A 180 43.18 -10.46 34.11
C LEU A 180 43.80 -9.06 34.18
N TYR A 181 43.26 -8.13 33.42
CA TYR A 181 43.68 -6.74 33.42
C TYR A 181 42.94 -5.97 34.50
N ILE A 182 43.67 -5.34 35.42
CA ILE A 182 43.08 -4.59 36.55
C ILE A 182 43.62 -3.18 36.69
N ARG A 183 42.80 -2.28 37.23
CA ARG A 183 43.20 -0.88 37.50
C ARG A 183 42.66 -0.33 38.83
N ASP A 184 43.47 0.53 39.45
CA ASP A 184 43.16 1.29 40.67
C ASP A 184 42.35 2.57 40.37
N TYR A 185 41.25 2.75 41.10
CA TYR A 185 40.35 3.91 41.02
C TYR A 185 40.85 5.14 41.80
N ASN A 186 41.58 4.91 42.91
CA ASN A 186 41.86 5.90 43.95
C ASN A 186 43.19 6.65 43.75
N ASN A 187 43.65 6.82 42.50
CA ASN A 187 44.86 7.57 42.28
C ASN A 187 44.57 9.06 42.07
N THR A 188 44.87 9.86 43.10
CA THR A 188 44.99 11.33 43.00
C THR A 188 46.07 11.76 42.02
N ASP A 189 46.94 10.83 41.63
CA ASP A 189 47.94 11.01 40.61
C ASP A 189 47.35 10.44 39.31
N ASN A 190 47.27 11.27 38.27
CA ASN A 190 46.77 10.91 36.92
C ASN A 190 47.62 9.84 36.20
N GLU A 191 48.20 8.89 36.92
CA GLU A 191 49.03 7.83 36.41
C GLU A 191 48.13 6.69 35.92
N ASN A 192 47.98 6.65 34.61
CA ASN A 192 47.50 5.51 33.86
C ASN A 192 48.31 4.26 34.27
N LYS A 193 47.93 3.56 35.34
CA LYS A 193 48.55 2.28 35.73
C LYS A 193 47.52 1.19 35.51
N LEU A 194 47.86 0.27 34.62
CA LEU A 194 47.13 -0.95 34.36
C LEU A 194 48.05 -2.09 34.80
N TRP A 195 47.49 -3.11 35.43
CA TRP A 195 48.23 -4.30 35.85
C TRP A 195 47.68 -5.51 35.10
N VAL A 196 48.57 -6.44 34.79
CA VAL A 196 48.22 -7.70 34.15
C VAL A 196 48.46 -8.80 35.16
N VAL A 197 47.40 -9.40 35.69
CA VAL A 197 47.48 -10.51 36.63
C VAL A 197 47.40 -11.82 35.86
N ASN A 198 48.44 -12.63 35.93
CA ASN A 198 48.36 -14.02 35.50
C ASN A 198 47.66 -14.83 36.59
N VAL A 199 46.45 -15.32 36.31
CA VAL A 199 45.63 -16.01 37.29
C VAL A 199 46.10 -17.44 37.61
N GLU A 200 46.94 -18.02 36.75
CA GLU A 200 47.50 -19.36 36.95
C GLU A 200 48.74 -19.32 37.86
N THR A 201 49.58 -18.31 37.71
CA THR A 201 50.81 -18.14 38.49
C THR A 201 50.64 -17.22 39.69
N GLN A 202 49.52 -16.50 39.79
CA GLN A 202 49.24 -15.47 40.80
C GLN A 202 50.32 -14.38 40.86
N SER A 203 50.85 -14.00 39.70
CA SER A 203 51.83 -12.92 39.55
C SER A 203 51.25 -11.78 38.72
N ALA A 204 51.67 -10.55 39.00
CA ALA A 204 51.19 -9.36 38.31
C ALA A 204 52.33 -8.46 37.81
N ASP A 205 52.21 -8.04 36.55
CA ASP A 205 53.12 -7.09 35.93
C ASP A 205 52.44 -5.75 35.67
N GLN A 206 53.15 -4.65 35.90
CA GLN A 206 52.65 -3.32 35.57
C GLN A 206 52.77 -3.08 34.06
N VAL A 207 51.67 -2.67 33.44
CA VAL A 207 51.64 -2.19 32.06
C VAL A 207 52.25 -0.80 31.96
N THR A 208 53.11 -0.62 30.93
CA THR A 208 53.57 0.70 30.51
C THR A 208 52.71 1.21 29.34
N PHE A 209 52.13 2.40 29.50
CA PHE A 209 51.47 3.09 28.39
C PHE A 209 52.47 3.86 27.53
N THR A 210 52.25 3.83 26.23
CA THR A 210 53.01 4.57 25.23
C THR A 210 52.97 6.08 25.47
N ALA A 211 54.08 6.75 25.16
CA ALA A 211 54.18 8.21 25.23
C ALA A 211 53.10 8.87 24.36
N GLY A 212 52.37 9.83 24.95
CA GLY A 212 51.26 10.52 24.30
C GLY A 212 49.86 9.94 24.59
N SER A 213 49.78 8.81 25.30
CA SER A 213 48.52 8.25 25.80
C SER A 213 47.74 9.26 26.65
N LYS A 214 46.41 9.31 26.46
CA LYS A 214 45.53 10.23 27.21
C LYS A 214 45.32 9.74 28.66
N PRO A 215 45.15 10.64 29.64
CA PRO A 215 44.73 10.25 30.98
C PRO A 215 43.36 9.59 30.97
N ILE A 216 43.20 8.50 31.72
CA ILE A 216 41.91 7.84 31.95
C ILE A 216 41.32 8.39 33.25
N SER A 217 40.30 9.25 33.13
CA SER A 217 39.62 9.87 34.28
C SER A 217 38.11 9.65 34.25
N GLY A 218 37.52 9.47 35.43
CA GLY A 218 36.07 9.33 35.59
C GLY A 218 35.47 8.04 35.02
N VAL A 219 36.30 7.01 34.78
CA VAL A 219 35.86 5.67 34.40
C VAL A 219 35.91 4.81 35.65
N ALA A 220 34.82 4.10 35.96
CA ALA A 220 34.80 3.21 37.12
C ALA A 220 35.00 1.74 36.76
N ASP A 221 34.78 1.35 35.49
CA ASP A 221 34.98 -0.04 35.03
C ASP A 221 35.31 -0.14 33.51
N PHE A 222 35.82 -1.29 33.08
CA PHE A 222 36.26 -1.60 31.72
C PHE A 222 35.80 -2.97 31.27
N THR A 223 35.71 -3.15 29.95
CA THR A 223 35.47 -4.47 29.36
C THR A 223 36.25 -4.64 28.06
N TRP A 224 36.50 -5.89 27.66
CA TRP A 224 37.31 -6.21 26.48
C TRP A 224 36.47 -6.58 25.27
N VAL A 225 36.84 -6.08 24.10
CA VAL A 225 36.29 -6.50 22.80
C VAL A 225 37.42 -7.00 21.93
N GLY A 226 37.30 -8.23 21.43
CA GLY A 226 38.24 -8.87 20.51
C GLY A 226 37.54 -9.41 19.27
N GLY A 227 38.32 -9.79 18.25
CA GLY A 227 37.81 -10.49 17.06
C GLY A 227 37.09 -9.63 16.02
N GLN A 228 36.95 -8.32 16.26
CA GLN A 228 36.35 -7.38 15.32
C GLN A 228 37.39 -6.88 14.31
N GLU A 229 37.10 -6.95 13.01
CA GLU A 229 38.03 -6.58 11.93
C GLU A 229 38.59 -5.15 12.12
N TYR A 230 37.75 -4.23 12.59
CA TYR A 230 38.12 -2.83 12.81
C TYR A 230 38.97 -2.57 14.05
N LEU A 231 39.06 -3.52 14.97
CA LEU A 231 39.95 -3.45 16.14
C LEU A 231 41.30 -4.15 15.88
N GLY A 232 41.44 -4.79 14.72
CA GLY A 232 42.56 -5.67 14.40
C GLY A 232 42.58 -6.92 15.28
N ASP A 233 43.57 -7.78 15.04
CA ASP A 233 43.65 -9.08 15.71
C ASP A 233 43.72 -8.94 17.24
N ARG A 234 44.35 -7.89 17.78
CA ARG A 234 44.64 -7.80 19.22
C ARG A 234 43.49 -7.29 20.10
N GLY A 235 42.37 -6.83 19.54
CA GLY A 235 41.26 -6.30 20.34
C GLY A 235 41.57 -5.02 21.13
N SER A 236 40.65 -4.59 22.00
CA SER A 236 40.80 -3.39 22.83
C SER A 236 39.90 -3.45 24.08
N MET A 237 40.33 -2.80 25.17
CA MET A 237 39.47 -2.51 26.32
C MET A 237 38.71 -1.21 26.09
N PHE A 238 37.44 -1.20 26.52
CA PHE A 238 36.54 -0.07 26.43
C PHE A 238 35.94 0.27 27.78
N GLY A 239 35.87 1.58 28.07
CA GLY A 239 35.20 2.10 29.24
C GLY A 239 34.56 3.44 28.96
N ALA A 240 33.60 3.81 29.78
CA ALA A 240 32.81 5.01 29.59
C ALA A 240 32.82 5.90 30.84
N SER A 241 32.71 7.20 30.58
CA SER A 241 32.31 8.21 31.56
C SER A 241 31.17 9.03 30.96
N ALA A 242 30.55 9.89 31.78
CA ALA A 242 29.51 10.78 31.31
C ALA A 242 29.92 11.72 30.16
N THR A 243 31.22 11.87 29.89
CA THR A 243 31.72 12.80 28.85
C THR A 243 32.58 12.16 27.78
N LYS A 244 33.06 10.93 28.00
CA LYS A 244 34.04 10.29 27.13
C LYS A 244 33.90 8.77 27.11
N PHE A 245 34.20 8.18 25.96
CA PHE A 245 34.62 6.79 25.84
C PHE A 245 36.14 6.70 25.80
N PHE A 246 36.69 5.62 26.35
CA PHE A 246 38.12 5.34 26.36
C PHE A 246 38.37 3.99 25.70
N GLN A 247 39.37 3.96 24.82
CA GLN A 247 39.86 2.75 24.19
C GLN A 247 41.30 2.53 24.65
N ILE A 248 41.59 1.34 25.15
CA ILE A 248 42.94 0.92 25.51
C ILE A 248 43.31 -0.24 24.58
N THR A 249 44.29 -0.01 23.71
CA THR A 249 44.69 -0.96 22.67
C THR A 249 46.10 -1.44 22.92
N GLU A 250 46.33 -2.74 22.78
CA GLU A 250 47.68 -3.30 22.78
C GLU A 250 48.41 -2.92 21.50
N ILE A 251 49.65 -2.43 21.61
CA ILE A 251 50.44 -2.00 20.44
C ILE A 251 51.47 -3.06 20.03
N GLU A 252 51.76 -3.09 18.72
CA GLU A 252 52.81 -3.93 18.17
C GLU A 252 54.18 -3.57 18.78
N GLY A 253 54.93 -4.58 19.25
CA GLY A 253 56.19 -4.38 19.98
C GLY A 253 56.05 -4.29 21.51
N GLY A 254 54.83 -4.35 22.04
CA GLY A 254 54.55 -4.39 23.48
C GLY A 254 54.16 -3.03 24.07
N GLY A 255 53.35 -3.05 25.12
CA GLY A 255 52.76 -1.86 25.74
C GLY A 255 51.36 -1.55 25.22
N PHE A 256 50.77 -0.47 25.76
CA PHE A 256 49.38 -0.10 25.46
C PHE A 256 49.27 1.38 25.07
N ALA A 257 48.29 1.69 24.23
CA ALA A 257 47.93 3.06 23.86
C ALA A 257 46.52 3.39 24.33
N VAL A 258 46.34 4.58 24.92
CA VAL A 258 45.02 5.07 25.34
C VAL A 258 44.53 6.15 24.38
N ARG A 259 43.37 5.90 23.76
CA ARG A 259 42.59 6.87 23.01
C ARG A 259 41.33 7.24 23.81
N SER A 260 40.86 8.48 23.64
CA SER A 260 39.61 8.94 24.26
C SER A 260 38.76 9.66 23.23
N TYR A 261 37.46 9.40 23.25
CA TYR A 261 36.47 9.92 22.32
C TYR A 261 35.42 10.69 23.12
N PRO A 262 34.91 11.84 22.64
CA PRO A 262 33.73 12.46 23.24
C PRO A 262 32.57 11.47 23.30
N ASN A 263 31.74 11.52 24.35
CA ASN A 263 30.52 10.72 24.41
C ASN A 263 29.42 11.38 23.54
N PRO A 264 29.02 10.78 22.40
CA PRO A 264 27.97 11.35 21.55
C PRO A 264 26.56 10.95 22.00
N ILE A 265 26.43 10.04 22.97
CA ILE A 265 25.16 9.50 23.44
C ILE A 265 24.63 10.40 24.55
N THR A 266 23.69 11.28 24.18
CA THR A 266 23.12 12.29 25.09
C THR A 266 22.45 11.66 26.31
N GLN A 267 21.85 10.48 26.17
CA GLN A 267 21.23 9.74 27.26
C GLN A 267 22.23 9.23 28.30
N MET A 268 23.48 8.97 27.89
CA MET A 268 24.59 8.60 28.78
C MET A 268 25.36 9.81 29.31
N ALA A 269 25.10 11.01 28.76
CA ALA A 269 25.80 12.23 29.13
C ALA A 269 25.14 12.95 30.33
N GLY A 270 25.93 13.66 31.13
CA GLY A 270 25.42 14.49 32.24
C GLY A 270 26.27 14.45 33.51
N THR A 271 26.25 15.53 34.30
CA THR A 271 27.01 15.60 35.56
C THR A 271 26.52 14.57 36.57
N GLY A 272 27.43 13.79 37.15
CA GLY A 272 27.13 12.85 38.24
C GLY A 272 26.85 11.39 37.82
N ARG A 273 26.81 11.08 36.52
CA ARG A 273 26.73 9.67 36.05
C ARG A 273 28.07 8.96 36.24
N GLN A 274 28.03 7.78 36.84
CA GLN A 274 29.20 6.93 37.06
C GLN A 274 28.85 5.48 36.70
N PHE A 275 29.48 4.97 35.65
CA PHE A 275 29.25 3.60 35.16
C PHE A 275 30.14 2.62 35.91
N GLY A 276 29.55 1.85 36.83
CA GLY A 276 30.27 0.97 37.74
C GLY A 276 30.43 -0.47 37.27
N ALA A 277 29.61 -0.92 36.33
CA ALA A 277 29.78 -2.23 35.69
C ALA A 277 29.89 -2.04 34.18
N ALA A 278 30.82 -2.76 33.56
CA ALA A 278 31.01 -2.85 32.13
C ALA A 278 31.12 -4.32 31.69
N TRP A 279 30.57 -4.66 30.53
CA TRP A 279 30.68 -6.03 30.00
C TRP A 279 30.56 -6.03 28.48
N THR A 280 30.99 -7.13 27.85
CA THR A 280 30.90 -7.33 26.40
C THR A 280 29.95 -8.47 26.11
N LEU A 281 28.89 -8.19 25.35
CA LEU A 281 27.97 -9.21 24.86
C LEU A 281 28.67 -10.07 23.78
N GLY A 282 28.18 -11.29 23.54
CA GLY A 282 28.81 -12.22 22.59
C GLY A 282 28.93 -11.68 21.16
N ASN A 283 28.05 -10.76 20.76
CA ASN A 283 28.11 -10.06 19.49
C ASN A 283 29.11 -8.89 19.43
N GLY A 284 29.78 -8.56 20.55
CA GLY A 284 30.72 -7.45 20.68
C GLY A 284 30.13 -6.11 21.13
N LEU A 285 28.81 -6.02 21.36
CA LEU A 285 28.20 -4.82 21.96
C LEU A 285 28.64 -4.64 23.40
N LEU A 286 28.76 -3.39 23.82
CA LEU A 286 29.22 -3.01 25.15
C LEU A 286 28.04 -2.70 26.05
N GLY A 287 27.96 -3.33 27.22
CA GLY A 287 27.03 -2.98 28.28
C GLY A 287 27.69 -2.11 29.34
N PHE A 288 26.99 -1.06 29.77
CA PHE A 288 27.39 -0.20 30.90
C PHE A 288 26.22 0.00 31.86
N SER A 289 26.43 -0.23 33.16
CA SER A 289 25.43 0.06 34.20
C SER A 289 25.80 1.28 35.02
N ASP A 290 24.86 2.21 35.17
CA ASP A 290 25.00 3.41 36.01
C ASP A 290 24.82 3.05 37.50
N ASN A 291 25.81 3.36 38.34
CA ASN A 291 25.77 3.10 39.79
C ASN A 291 24.66 3.88 40.52
N THR A 292 24.25 5.04 40.00
CA THR A 292 23.27 5.89 40.67
C THR A 292 21.86 5.45 40.33
N THR A 293 21.59 5.25 39.04
CA THR A 293 20.23 5.00 38.55
C THR A 293 19.93 3.51 38.34
N GLY A 294 20.95 2.67 38.19
CA GLY A 294 20.81 1.26 37.80
C GLY A 294 20.58 1.07 36.30
N GLU A 295 20.39 2.14 35.53
CA GLU A 295 20.15 2.06 34.10
C GLU A 295 21.29 1.36 33.36
N VAL A 296 20.90 0.51 32.42
CA VAL A 296 21.81 -0.20 31.53
C VAL A 296 21.79 0.45 30.15
N PHE A 297 22.97 0.67 29.60
CA PHE A 297 23.20 1.19 28.27
C PHE A 297 23.94 0.15 27.45
N VAL A 298 23.35 -0.25 26.32
CA VAL A 298 24.02 -1.10 25.34
C VAL A 298 24.51 -0.20 24.21
N VAL A 299 25.82 -0.24 23.97
CA VAL A 299 26.52 0.67 23.07
C VAL A 299 27.18 -0.13 21.96
N GLU A 300 26.94 0.32 20.73
CA GLU A 300 27.65 -0.17 19.57
C GLU A 300 28.87 0.69 19.27
N VAL A 301 29.97 0.01 18.97
CA VAL A 301 31.20 0.61 18.48
C VAL A 301 31.30 0.34 16.99
N PHE A 302 31.47 1.39 16.19
CA PHE A 302 31.57 1.26 14.73
C PHE A 302 32.72 2.12 14.18
N LEU A 303 33.15 1.83 12.95
CA LEU A 303 34.14 2.66 12.24
C LEU A 303 33.50 4.00 11.85
N SER A 304 34.07 5.11 12.33
CA SER A 304 33.65 6.45 11.93
C SER A 304 34.57 7.02 10.85
N GLU A 305 34.13 8.09 10.17
CA GLU A 305 35.03 8.90 9.35
C GLU A 305 36.22 9.44 10.17
N LEU A 306 37.29 9.84 9.46
CA LEU A 306 38.55 10.28 10.06
C LEU A 306 38.33 11.40 11.09
N VAL A 307 38.88 11.21 12.29
CA VAL A 307 39.01 12.29 13.27
C VAL A 307 40.48 12.69 13.31
N ASN A 308 40.80 13.88 12.78
CA ASN A 308 42.18 14.36 12.63
C ASN A 308 43.09 13.42 11.80
N ASP A 309 42.63 12.98 10.62
CA ASP A 309 43.36 12.12 9.68
C ASP A 309 43.71 10.70 10.16
N GLU A 310 43.16 10.26 11.31
CA GLU A 310 43.21 8.88 11.78
C GLU A 310 41.80 8.25 11.74
N PRO A 311 41.64 6.97 11.34
CA PRO A 311 40.35 6.29 11.42
C PRO A 311 39.85 6.30 12.86
N GLY A 312 38.70 6.95 13.07
CA GLY A 312 38.07 7.09 14.37
C GLY A 312 37.14 5.94 14.68
N LEU A 313 36.81 5.78 15.96
CA LEU A 313 35.68 4.97 16.40
C LEU A 313 34.50 5.88 16.71
N GLY A 314 33.32 5.48 16.23
CA GLY A 314 32.03 6.04 16.60
C GLY A 314 31.35 5.18 17.66
N PHE A 315 30.47 5.81 18.44
CA PHE A 315 29.68 5.17 19.48
C PHE A 315 28.22 5.55 19.28
N ARG A 316 27.31 4.58 19.28
CA ARG A 316 25.87 4.84 19.23
C ARG A 316 25.14 3.99 20.24
N LEU A 317 24.04 4.52 20.78
CA LEU A 317 23.17 3.78 21.68
C LEU A 317 22.40 2.74 20.86
N ALA A 318 22.55 1.46 21.22
CA ALA A 318 21.75 0.38 20.66
C ALA A 318 20.47 0.19 21.48
N ALA A 319 20.57 0.21 22.81
CA ALA A 319 19.41 0.15 23.69
C ALA A 319 19.70 0.76 25.06
N ARG A 320 18.62 1.13 25.75
CA ARG A 320 18.61 1.58 27.14
C ARG A 320 17.45 0.89 27.87
N PHE A 321 17.72 0.35 29.04
CA PHE A 321 16.71 -0.36 29.83
C PHE A 321 17.03 -0.34 31.32
N GLU A 322 16.07 -0.77 32.13
CA GLU A 322 16.22 -0.79 33.59
C GLU A 322 17.17 -1.91 34.04
N GLY A 323 18.00 -1.59 35.03
CA GLY A 323 18.79 -2.54 35.80
C GLY A 323 18.77 -2.17 37.29
N PRO A 324 19.38 -2.99 38.15
CA PRO A 324 19.37 -2.74 39.60
C PRO A 324 20.29 -1.58 39.99
N ALA A 325 19.73 -0.56 40.65
CA ALA A 325 20.48 0.58 41.17
C ALA A 325 21.33 0.18 42.40
N THR A 326 22.64 0.51 42.39
CA THR A 326 23.50 0.38 43.58
C THR A 326 24.83 1.13 43.42
N GLN A 327 25.40 1.58 44.53
CA GLN A 327 26.58 2.46 44.56
C GLN A 327 27.92 1.74 44.32
N ASN A 328 27.94 0.43 44.08
CA ASN A 328 29.15 -0.36 43.85
C ASN A 328 28.84 -1.56 42.95
N ASN A 329 28.53 -1.30 41.68
CA ASN A 329 28.53 -2.36 40.68
C ASN A 329 29.95 -2.68 40.23
N ASP A 330 30.10 -3.90 39.73
CA ASP A 330 31.22 -4.38 38.92
C ASP A 330 30.67 -5.45 37.98
N GLY A 331 31.11 -5.46 36.71
CA GLY A 331 30.40 -6.15 35.64
C GLY A 331 31.27 -7.13 34.88
N THR A 332 30.68 -8.25 34.46
CA THR A 332 31.27 -9.09 33.41
C THR A 332 30.18 -9.95 32.76
N SER A 333 30.52 -10.72 31.73
CA SER A 333 29.55 -11.57 31.02
C SER A 333 30.19 -12.85 30.51
N ALA A 334 29.40 -13.93 30.53
CA ALA A 334 29.64 -15.07 29.67
C ALA A 334 29.06 -14.75 28.28
N PRO A 335 29.85 -14.86 27.20
CA PRO A 335 29.44 -14.42 25.87
C PRO A 335 28.34 -15.29 25.23
N GLY A 336 28.21 -16.55 25.67
CA GLY A 336 27.30 -17.53 25.05
C GLY A 336 27.90 -18.23 23.84
N GLY A 337 27.19 -19.25 23.36
CA GLY A 337 27.45 -19.88 22.06
C GLY A 337 26.80 -19.14 20.89
N ASP A 338 27.03 -19.63 19.66
CA ASP A 338 26.40 -19.07 18.46
C ASP A 338 24.87 -19.20 18.49
N VAL A 339 24.18 -18.12 18.12
CA VAL A 339 22.72 -17.99 18.05
C VAL A 339 22.36 -17.46 16.67
N ASP A 340 21.34 -18.03 15.99
CA ASP A 340 20.87 -17.54 14.68
C ASP A 340 19.48 -16.95 14.88
N LEU A 341 19.37 -15.63 14.96
CA LEU A 341 18.07 -14.97 15.03
C LEU A 341 17.58 -14.67 13.61
N GLY A 342 16.28 -14.85 13.38
CA GLY A 342 15.64 -14.51 12.12
C GLY A 342 14.41 -13.65 12.36
N ILE A 343 14.20 -12.64 11.52
CA ILE A 343 13.01 -11.78 11.57
C ILE A 343 12.17 -11.91 10.30
N VAL A 344 10.85 -11.97 10.48
CA VAL A 344 9.87 -11.84 9.41
C VAL A 344 8.93 -10.68 9.74
N LYS A 345 8.89 -9.68 8.86
CA LYS A 345 7.99 -8.54 8.95
C LYS A 345 6.82 -8.68 7.99
N ILE A 346 5.60 -8.52 8.52
CA ILE A 346 4.35 -8.60 7.80
C ILE A 346 3.59 -7.28 7.99
N GLY A 347 2.99 -6.77 6.93
CA GLY A 347 2.15 -5.57 6.95
C GLY A 347 1.09 -5.63 5.84
N PRO A 348 0.23 -4.59 5.74
CA PRO A 348 -0.78 -4.52 4.69
C PRO A 348 -0.16 -4.35 3.31
N ALA A 349 -0.80 -4.93 2.29
CA ALA A 349 -0.34 -4.84 0.90
C ALA A 349 -0.73 -3.53 0.21
N ASN A 350 -1.78 -2.85 0.70
CA ASN A 350 -2.28 -1.61 0.09
C ASN A 350 -2.58 -0.55 1.16
N TYR A 351 -2.50 0.71 0.77
CA TYR A 351 -2.81 1.84 1.66
C TYR A 351 -3.49 3.01 0.93
N ALA A 352 -4.20 3.83 1.68
CA ALA A 352 -4.57 5.20 1.33
C ALA A 352 -3.92 6.18 2.33
N VAL A 353 -3.68 7.43 1.91
CA VAL A 353 -3.20 8.46 2.85
C VAL A 353 -4.23 8.65 3.96
N GLY A 354 -3.77 8.65 5.21
CA GLY A 354 -4.57 8.65 6.42
C GLY A 354 -4.92 7.27 6.97
N ASP A 355 -4.62 6.17 6.26
CA ASP A 355 -4.73 4.83 6.82
C ASP A 355 -3.65 4.61 7.91
N THR A 356 -4.00 3.87 8.97
CA THR A 356 -3.03 3.30 9.91
C THR A 356 -2.63 1.91 9.42
N LEU A 357 -1.33 1.68 9.26
CA LEU A 357 -0.76 0.41 8.83
C LEU A 357 -0.24 -0.35 10.05
N ASP A 358 -0.79 -1.55 10.26
CA ASP A 358 -0.38 -2.46 11.33
C ASP A 358 0.68 -3.44 10.83
N TYR A 359 1.81 -3.48 11.53
CA TYR A 359 2.94 -4.35 11.26
C TYR A 359 3.13 -5.36 12.38
N THR A 360 3.33 -6.61 11.98
CA THR A 360 3.75 -7.71 12.84
C THR A 360 5.18 -8.10 12.49
N MET A 361 6.04 -8.16 13.50
CA MET A 361 7.41 -8.67 13.37
C MET A 361 7.55 -9.94 14.21
N LEU A 362 7.87 -11.06 13.57
CA LEU A 362 8.11 -12.34 14.21
C LEU A 362 9.61 -12.60 14.26
N VAL A 363 10.17 -12.67 15.46
CA VAL A 363 11.58 -13.01 15.70
C VAL A 363 11.65 -14.47 16.13
N THR A 364 12.53 -15.25 15.53
CA THR A 364 12.72 -16.69 15.81
C THR A 364 14.19 -17.00 16.03
N ASN A 365 14.50 -17.87 16.99
CA ASN A 365 15.85 -18.41 17.16
C ASN A 365 15.98 -19.74 16.40
N HIS A 366 16.72 -19.73 15.29
CA HIS A 366 17.07 -20.89 14.46
C HIS A 366 18.39 -21.55 14.87
N GLY A 367 19.12 -20.93 15.80
CA GLY A 367 20.45 -21.35 16.21
C GLY A 367 20.46 -22.55 17.15
N PRO A 368 21.65 -23.12 17.40
CA PRO A 368 21.80 -24.25 18.30
C PRO A 368 21.79 -23.88 19.79
N HIS A 369 21.94 -22.60 20.15
CA HIS A 369 21.98 -22.11 21.54
C HIS A 369 20.85 -21.12 21.82
N PRO A 370 20.41 -20.98 23.09
CA PRO A 370 19.44 -19.97 23.48
C PRO A 370 20.05 -18.56 23.40
N SER A 371 19.23 -17.57 23.04
CA SER A 371 19.60 -16.16 23.12
C SER A 371 19.34 -15.62 24.53
N SER A 372 20.24 -14.79 25.07
CA SER A 372 20.00 -14.03 26.31
C SER A 372 19.14 -12.78 26.12
N GLY A 373 18.79 -12.46 24.88
CA GLY A 373 18.01 -11.29 24.54
C GLY A 373 18.47 -10.66 23.24
N SER A 374 17.69 -9.69 22.77
CA SER A 374 17.92 -9.04 21.49
C SER A 374 17.33 -7.64 21.47
N ILE A 375 17.82 -6.83 20.53
CA ILE A 375 17.36 -5.48 20.28
C ILE A 375 16.74 -5.46 18.88
N LEU A 376 15.44 -5.19 18.80
CA LEU A 376 14.75 -4.97 17.53
C LEU A 376 14.65 -3.46 17.27
N THR A 377 15.01 -3.02 16.07
CA THR A 377 14.82 -1.65 15.61
C THR A 377 14.04 -1.58 14.32
N ASP A 378 13.15 -0.60 14.21
CA ASP A 378 12.40 -0.26 13.00
C ASP A 378 12.30 1.26 12.93
N THR A 379 12.82 1.84 11.85
CA THR A 379 12.71 3.27 11.56
C THR A 379 11.91 3.42 10.28
N PRO A 380 10.59 3.65 10.37
CA PRO A 380 9.75 3.83 9.21
C PRO A 380 10.19 5.02 8.34
N PRO A 381 9.96 4.98 7.02
CA PRO A 381 10.25 6.11 6.14
C PRO A 381 9.33 7.30 6.48
N GLU A 382 9.65 8.51 5.98
CA GLU A 382 8.97 9.77 6.36
C GLU A 382 7.47 9.80 6.04
N GLU A 383 7.01 8.96 5.13
CA GLU A 383 5.59 8.79 4.81
C GLU A 383 4.78 8.14 5.93
N LEU A 384 5.46 7.41 6.83
CA LEU A 384 4.87 6.75 7.98
C LEU A 384 5.27 7.49 9.25
N ASP A 385 4.27 8.02 9.95
CA ASP A 385 4.44 8.76 11.21
C ASP A 385 3.46 8.24 12.27
N GLU A 386 3.36 8.90 13.42
CA GLU A 386 2.49 8.52 14.55
C GLU A 386 2.75 7.06 14.98
N VAL A 387 4.02 6.66 14.97
CA VAL A 387 4.43 5.29 15.27
C VAL A 387 4.07 4.95 16.71
N THR A 388 3.35 3.84 16.88
CA THR A 388 2.92 3.34 18.19
C THR A 388 3.13 1.84 18.30
N THR A 389 3.19 1.35 19.54
CA THR A 389 3.33 -0.06 19.85
C THR A 389 2.63 -0.36 21.17
N THR A 390 2.15 -1.59 21.32
CA THR A 390 1.64 -2.14 22.58
C THR A 390 2.54 -3.25 23.13
N THR A 391 3.69 -3.50 22.52
CA THR A 391 4.60 -4.57 22.93
C THR A 391 5.47 -4.10 24.10
N ASP A 392 5.48 -4.88 25.18
CA ASP A 392 6.31 -4.61 26.35
C ASP A 392 7.80 -4.58 25.98
N GLY A 393 8.56 -3.68 26.61
CA GLY A 393 9.98 -3.51 26.33
C GLY A 393 10.30 -2.70 25.07
N CYS A 394 9.28 -2.17 24.39
CA CYS A 394 9.45 -1.26 23.26
C CYS A 394 9.28 0.22 23.64
N THR A 395 10.04 1.07 22.97
CA THR A 395 9.94 2.53 23.04
C THR A 395 9.97 3.11 21.64
N VAL A 396 9.29 4.25 21.45
CA VAL A 396 9.31 5.00 20.19
C VAL A 396 9.90 6.39 20.45
N ASP A 397 10.91 6.76 19.67
CA ASP A 397 11.55 8.08 19.68
C ASP A 397 11.72 8.57 18.22
N ASP A 398 11.17 9.75 17.90
CA ASP A 398 11.20 10.36 16.56
C ASP A 398 10.91 9.35 15.41
N ARG A 399 9.83 8.56 15.57
CA ARG A 399 9.36 7.43 14.71
C ARG A 399 10.16 6.13 14.81
N THR A 400 11.35 6.13 15.39
CA THR A 400 12.13 4.89 15.54
C THR A 400 11.59 4.06 16.69
N LEU A 401 11.09 2.88 16.38
CA LEU A 401 10.79 1.83 17.34
C LEU A 401 12.08 1.13 17.75
N THR A 402 12.34 1.04 19.05
CA THR A 402 13.41 0.22 19.64
C THR A 402 12.82 -0.68 20.71
N CYS A 403 12.99 -1.99 20.57
CA CYS A 403 12.49 -2.98 21.52
C CYS A 403 13.64 -3.79 22.12
N VAL A 404 13.69 -3.82 23.45
CA VAL A 404 14.57 -4.71 24.20
C VAL A 404 13.77 -5.97 24.49
N LEU A 405 14.11 -7.06 23.81
CA LEU A 405 13.43 -8.34 23.91
C LEU A 405 14.15 -9.25 24.90
N GLY A 406 13.38 -10.08 25.59
CA GLY A 406 13.93 -11.05 26.55
C GLY A 406 14.60 -12.25 25.89
N ALA A 407 15.18 -13.11 26.73
CA ALA A 407 15.78 -14.38 26.32
C ALA A 407 14.84 -15.24 25.46
N LEU A 408 15.41 -15.93 24.47
CA LEU A 408 14.66 -16.74 23.50
C LEU A 408 15.31 -18.11 23.31
N ALA A 409 14.58 -19.15 23.71
CA ALA A 409 15.02 -20.54 23.57
C ALA A 409 15.16 -20.97 22.11
N VAL A 410 15.94 -22.02 21.86
CA VAL A 410 16.12 -22.63 20.53
C VAL A 410 14.76 -23.04 19.94
N GLY A 411 14.49 -22.60 18.70
CA GLY A 411 13.24 -22.87 17.99
C GLY A 411 12.03 -22.08 18.47
N ALA A 412 12.16 -21.26 19.51
CA ALA A 412 11.08 -20.40 19.99
C ALA A 412 10.99 -19.11 19.17
N SER A 413 9.81 -18.49 19.20
CA SER A 413 9.55 -17.20 18.56
C SER A 413 8.90 -16.21 19.53
N THR A 414 9.14 -14.93 19.28
CA THR A 414 8.45 -13.79 19.93
C THR A 414 7.93 -12.82 18.89
N GLN A 415 6.91 -12.04 19.24
CA GLN A 415 6.24 -11.13 18.32
C GLN A 415 6.27 -9.69 18.84
N VAL A 416 6.56 -8.76 17.93
CA VAL A 416 6.45 -7.31 18.15
C VAL A 416 5.37 -6.74 17.24
N GLN A 417 4.52 -5.88 17.81
CA GLN A 417 3.49 -5.15 17.09
C GLN A 417 3.86 -3.68 16.96
N MET A 418 3.64 -3.12 15.78
CA MET A 418 3.85 -1.70 15.52
C MET A 418 2.76 -1.19 14.60
N SER A 419 2.20 -0.02 14.89
CA SER A 419 1.27 0.69 14.00
C SER A 419 1.89 2.01 13.58
N ALA A 420 1.69 2.42 12.33
CA ALA A 420 2.13 3.73 11.82
C ALA A 420 1.09 4.31 10.85
N THR A 421 0.85 5.61 10.90
CA THR A 421 -0.12 6.32 10.04
C THR A 421 0.56 6.83 8.77
N VAL A 422 -0.08 6.62 7.61
CA VAL A 422 0.37 7.22 6.35
C VAL A 422 0.00 8.69 6.32
N VAL A 423 0.96 9.59 6.52
CA VAL A 423 0.70 11.04 6.62
C VAL A 423 0.81 11.77 5.29
N THR A 424 1.62 11.26 4.37
CA THR A 424 1.84 11.87 3.05
C THR A 424 1.96 10.82 1.94
N PRO A 425 1.66 11.15 0.68
CA PRO A 425 2.02 10.31 -0.45
C PRO A 425 3.55 10.16 -0.56
N THR A 426 4.03 8.96 -0.86
CA THR A 426 5.47 8.76 -1.10
C THR A 426 5.94 9.46 -2.37
N THR A 427 7.24 9.76 -2.38
CA THR A 427 7.95 10.30 -3.54
C THR A 427 8.45 9.22 -4.50
N ASP A 428 8.34 7.93 -4.13
CA ASP A 428 8.74 6.81 -4.98
C ASP A 428 7.83 6.70 -6.23
N PRO A 429 8.40 6.57 -7.45
CA PRO A 429 7.60 6.31 -8.65
C PRO A 429 6.75 5.05 -8.52
N GLY A 430 5.43 5.23 -8.45
CA GLY A 430 4.46 4.15 -8.22
C GLY A 430 3.79 4.20 -6.85
N GLY A 431 4.25 5.06 -5.96
CA GLY A 431 3.59 5.27 -4.67
C GLY A 431 3.91 4.20 -3.63
N ARG A 432 4.96 3.40 -3.79
CA ARG A 432 5.24 2.28 -2.89
C ARG A 432 5.92 2.72 -1.60
N VAL A 433 5.35 2.31 -0.46
CA VAL A 433 5.96 2.51 0.87
C VAL A 433 6.67 1.23 1.29
N LEU A 434 7.96 1.33 1.59
CA LEU A 434 8.79 0.22 2.09
C LEU A 434 9.14 0.46 3.55
N ASN A 435 8.78 -0.49 4.42
CA ASN A 435 9.16 -0.44 5.83
C ASN A 435 10.04 -1.64 6.21
N GLY A 436 11.06 -1.43 7.05
CA GLY A 436 12.08 -2.42 7.37
C GLY A 436 12.44 -2.47 8.85
N ALA A 437 12.68 -3.67 9.35
CA ALA A 437 13.10 -3.92 10.73
C ALA A 437 14.38 -4.77 10.76
N LEU A 438 15.25 -4.45 11.73
CA LEU A 438 16.49 -5.15 12.07
C LEU A 438 16.32 -5.84 13.43
N ILE A 439 16.78 -7.07 13.56
CA ILE A 439 17.00 -7.72 14.85
C ILE A 439 18.51 -7.84 15.10
N THR A 440 18.94 -7.55 16.32
CA THR A 440 20.33 -7.69 16.77
C THR A 440 20.35 -8.52 18.05
N GLY A 441 20.82 -9.76 17.99
CA GLY A 441 20.98 -10.62 19.16
C GLY A 441 22.16 -10.20 20.04
N ASN A 442 22.16 -10.57 21.32
CA ASN A 442 23.30 -10.33 22.22
C ASN A 442 24.49 -11.26 21.94
N GLU A 443 24.24 -12.43 21.37
CA GLU A 443 25.25 -13.42 21.03
C GLU A 443 25.76 -13.26 19.59
N HIS A 444 26.89 -13.88 19.26
CA HIS A 444 27.37 -13.91 17.88
C HIS A 444 26.38 -14.67 16.99
N ASP A 445 26.01 -14.03 15.87
CA ASP A 445 25.12 -14.59 14.87
C ASP A 445 25.88 -15.00 13.61
N PRO A 446 25.99 -16.31 13.30
CA PRO A 446 26.71 -16.79 12.13
C PRO A 446 25.96 -16.54 10.81
N ASN A 447 24.69 -16.12 10.85
CA ASN A 447 23.86 -15.85 9.68
C ASN A 447 23.21 -14.47 9.79
N ASP A 448 23.93 -13.41 9.45
CA ASP A 448 23.38 -12.05 9.49
C ASP A 448 22.30 -11.77 8.42
N SER A 449 22.12 -12.65 7.43
CA SER A 449 21.28 -12.38 6.26
C SER A 449 19.77 -12.43 6.53
N ASN A 450 19.33 -13.11 7.58
CA ASN A 450 17.93 -13.20 8.03
C ASN A 450 17.61 -12.24 9.20
N ASN A 451 18.58 -11.41 9.62
CA ASN A 451 18.39 -10.42 10.68
C ASN A 451 17.68 -9.14 10.20
N TRP A 452 17.38 -9.02 8.91
CA TRP A 452 16.66 -7.89 8.33
C TRP A 452 15.45 -8.36 7.53
N SER A 453 14.30 -7.70 7.72
CA SER A 453 13.09 -7.98 6.97
C SER A 453 12.36 -6.72 6.58
N THR A 454 11.89 -6.67 5.33
CA THR A 454 11.08 -5.56 4.80
C THR A 454 9.72 -6.04 4.34
N THR A 455 8.76 -5.12 4.39
CA THR A 455 7.45 -5.31 3.79
C THR A 455 7.05 -4.03 3.08
N ALA A 456 6.17 -4.14 2.09
CA ALA A 456 5.77 -2.99 1.28
C ALA A 456 4.26 -2.91 1.13
N ALA A 457 3.78 -1.68 1.04
CA ALA A 457 2.40 -1.36 0.72
C ALA A 457 2.36 -0.46 -0.51
N ASP A 458 1.45 -0.77 -1.45
CA ASP A 458 1.19 0.04 -2.64
C ASP A 458 -0.05 0.93 -2.41
N PRO A 459 -0.21 2.06 -3.10
CA PRO A 459 -1.42 2.87 -2.95
C PRO A 459 -2.59 2.13 -3.59
N TYR A 460 -3.81 2.26 -3.04
CA TYR A 460 -4.99 1.74 -3.74
C TYR A 460 -5.09 2.33 -5.16
N PRO A 461 -5.41 1.53 -6.19
CA PRO A 461 -5.58 2.06 -7.53
C PRO A 461 -6.77 3.02 -7.57
N PRO A 462 -6.66 4.15 -8.30
CA PRO A 462 -7.80 5.03 -8.53
C PRO A 462 -8.83 4.34 -9.43
N VAL A 463 -10.11 4.52 -9.12
CA VAL A 463 -11.22 3.92 -9.90
C VAL A 463 -12.19 5.02 -10.30
N LEU A 464 -12.49 5.11 -11.60
CA LEU A 464 -13.48 6.02 -12.14
C LEU A 464 -14.53 5.23 -12.92
N GLU A 465 -15.77 5.29 -12.45
CA GLU A 465 -16.93 4.87 -13.22
C GLU A 465 -17.52 6.09 -13.93
N ARG A 466 -17.93 5.90 -15.18
CA ARG A 466 -18.47 6.96 -16.04
C ARG A 466 -19.67 6.43 -16.83
N ALA A 467 -20.64 7.31 -17.05
CA ALA A 467 -21.81 7.02 -17.85
C ALA A 467 -22.33 8.27 -18.56
N LYS A 468 -22.97 8.08 -19.71
CA LYS A 468 -23.66 9.08 -20.50
C LYS A 468 -25.09 8.60 -20.75
N SER A 469 -26.03 9.53 -20.66
CA SER A 469 -27.44 9.31 -20.97
C SER A 469 -28.07 10.55 -21.60
N SER A 470 -29.26 10.37 -22.16
CA SER A 470 -30.02 11.45 -22.80
C SER A 470 -31.52 11.32 -22.56
N ILE A 471 -32.23 12.43 -22.73
CA ILE A 471 -33.69 12.51 -22.84
C ILE A 471 -34.01 13.31 -24.12
N PRO A 472 -34.72 12.73 -25.11
CA PRO A 472 -35.19 11.34 -25.18
C PRO A 472 -34.06 10.29 -25.06
N VAL A 473 -34.39 9.06 -24.67
CA VAL A 473 -33.39 7.99 -24.49
C VAL A 473 -32.70 7.66 -25.81
N SER A 474 -31.43 7.31 -25.77
CA SER A 474 -30.66 6.93 -26.96
C SER A 474 -31.39 5.88 -27.80
N GLY A 475 -31.38 6.06 -29.12
CA GLY A 475 -32.08 5.26 -30.11
C GLY A 475 -33.48 5.78 -30.46
N THR A 476 -34.00 6.75 -29.71
CA THR A 476 -35.28 7.41 -30.03
C THR A 476 -35.11 8.29 -31.27
N GLN A 477 -36.07 8.23 -32.19
CA GLN A 477 -36.14 9.15 -33.33
C GLN A 477 -36.47 10.56 -32.83
N VAL A 478 -35.80 11.56 -33.39
CA VAL A 478 -36.03 12.98 -33.06
C VAL A 478 -36.26 13.77 -34.35
N THR A 479 -37.05 14.84 -34.27
CA THR A 479 -37.37 15.71 -35.42
C THR A 479 -36.78 17.11 -35.20
N VAL A 480 -36.81 17.93 -36.26
CA VAL A 480 -36.40 19.34 -36.20
C VAL A 480 -37.10 20.10 -35.08
N GLY A 481 -36.34 20.93 -34.36
CA GLY A 481 -36.82 21.68 -33.21
C GLY A 481 -36.87 20.93 -31.88
N ASP A 482 -36.73 19.58 -31.87
CA ASP A 482 -36.70 18.79 -30.63
C ASP A 482 -35.50 19.16 -29.75
N LEU A 483 -35.66 18.94 -28.44
CA LEU A 483 -34.60 19.15 -27.45
C LEU A 483 -34.06 17.81 -26.95
N VAL A 484 -32.77 17.56 -27.15
CA VAL A 484 -32.07 16.40 -26.59
C VAL A 484 -31.24 16.87 -25.39
N SER A 485 -31.68 16.50 -24.18
CA SER A 485 -30.99 16.79 -22.93
C SER A 485 -30.02 15.68 -22.58
N TYR A 486 -28.76 15.99 -22.31
CA TYR A 486 -27.71 15.03 -21.95
C TYR A 486 -27.33 15.12 -20.48
N GLU A 487 -26.95 13.96 -19.92
CA GLU A 487 -26.38 13.84 -18.58
C GLU A 487 -25.15 12.92 -18.60
N LEU A 488 -24.01 13.47 -18.17
CA LEU A 488 -22.77 12.74 -17.91
C LEU A 488 -22.65 12.52 -16.40
N THR A 489 -22.39 11.29 -15.97
CA THR A 489 -22.19 10.92 -14.57
C THR A 489 -20.80 10.36 -14.35
N PHE A 490 -20.12 10.83 -13.31
CA PHE A 490 -18.82 10.35 -12.88
C PHE A 490 -18.90 9.93 -11.40
N HIS A 491 -18.43 8.72 -11.09
CA HIS A 491 -18.46 8.16 -9.74
C HIS A 491 -17.09 7.56 -9.38
N ASN A 492 -16.64 7.82 -8.16
CA ASN A 492 -15.45 7.19 -7.59
C ASN A 492 -15.86 6.13 -6.55
N PRO A 493 -15.94 4.84 -6.92
CA PRO A 493 -16.19 3.77 -5.94
C PRO A 493 -14.92 3.36 -5.17
N GLY A 494 -13.76 3.92 -5.53
CA GLY A 494 -12.46 3.57 -4.95
C GLY A 494 -12.20 4.19 -3.58
N ARG A 495 -11.04 3.86 -3.00
CA ARG A 495 -10.60 4.36 -1.68
C ARG A 495 -9.71 5.61 -1.74
N VAL A 496 -9.23 5.99 -2.93
CA VAL A 496 -8.37 7.16 -3.13
C VAL A 496 -9.05 8.17 -4.06
N PRO A 497 -8.69 9.46 -3.99
CA PRO A 497 -9.17 10.44 -4.96
C PRO A 497 -8.84 10.02 -6.40
N VAL A 498 -9.79 10.23 -7.31
CA VAL A 498 -9.60 9.93 -8.75
C VAL A 498 -9.72 11.20 -9.58
N GLN A 499 -8.83 11.35 -10.54
CA GLN A 499 -8.90 12.44 -11.52
C GLN A 499 -9.93 12.10 -12.59
N VAL A 500 -10.82 13.06 -12.85
CA VAL A 500 -11.68 13.07 -14.04
C VAL A 500 -10.92 13.88 -15.09
N ASP A 501 -10.58 13.24 -16.20
CA ASP A 501 -10.07 13.90 -17.42
C ASP A 501 -10.75 13.28 -18.64
N GLN A 502 -11.97 13.74 -18.91
CA GLN A 502 -12.87 13.16 -19.90
C GLN A 502 -13.29 14.22 -20.91
N VAL A 503 -13.63 13.78 -22.11
CA VAL A 503 -14.10 14.66 -23.17
C VAL A 503 -15.37 14.09 -23.76
N ASP A 504 -16.40 14.92 -23.79
CA ASP A 504 -17.64 14.62 -24.49
C ASP A 504 -17.53 15.18 -25.91
N ARG A 505 -17.51 14.29 -26.89
CA ARG A 505 -17.32 14.58 -28.32
C ARG A 505 -18.68 14.51 -29.01
N PHE A 506 -19.17 15.66 -29.43
CA PHE A 506 -20.50 15.83 -30.00
C PHE A 506 -20.43 16.54 -31.36
N ALA A 507 -19.35 16.36 -32.11
CA ALA A 507 -19.21 16.95 -33.45
C ALA A 507 -20.36 16.55 -34.39
N ASP A 508 -20.81 15.29 -34.29
CA ASP A 508 -21.94 14.69 -35.00
C ASP A 508 -23.31 15.06 -34.39
N VAL A 509 -23.31 15.89 -33.35
CA VAL A 509 -24.53 16.56 -32.88
C VAL A 509 -24.47 18.03 -33.26
N ALA A 510 -23.29 18.65 -33.20
CA ALA A 510 -23.08 20.08 -33.45
C ALA A 510 -23.18 20.47 -34.93
N ASP A 511 -23.18 19.51 -35.84
CA ASP A 511 -23.56 19.73 -37.24
C ASP A 511 -25.08 19.93 -37.37
N ASP A 512 -25.89 19.12 -36.69
CA ASP A 512 -27.35 19.11 -36.84
C ASP A 512 -28.15 19.81 -35.72
N ALA A 513 -27.49 20.20 -34.63
CA ALA A 513 -28.13 20.78 -33.44
C ALA A 513 -27.24 21.80 -32.72
N ASP A 514 -27.85 22.84 -32.18
CA ASP A 514 -27.19 23.89 -31.42
C ASP A 514 -27.32 23.71 -29.90
N LEU A 515 -26.29 24.09 -29.15
CA LEU A 515 -26.34 24.10 -27.68
C LEU A 515 -27.40 25.08 -27.16
N GLU A 516 -28.33 24.58 -26.36
CA GLU A 516 -29.38 25.39 -25.74
C GLU A 516 -29.22 25.48 -24.23
N GLY A 517 -29.12 26.72 -23.74
CA GLY A 517 -29.01 27.00 -22.31
C GLY A 517 -27.62 26.74 -21.75
N PRO A 518 -27.46 26.78 -20.41
CA PRO A 518 -26.17 26.64 -19.77
C PRO A 518 -25.73 25.17 -19.67
N VAL A 519 -24.42 24.94 -19.79
CA VAL A 519 -23.80 23.69 -19.34
C VAL A 519 -23.63 23.76 -17.82
N VAL A 520 -24.24 22.82 -17.11
CA VAL A 520 -24.23 22.77 -15.64
C VAL A 520 -23.35 21.63 -15.17
N ALA A 521 -22.23 21.97 -14.54
CA ALA A 521 -21.33 21.02 -13.89
C ALA A 521 -21.51 21.07 -12.37
N GLN A 522 -21.70 19.91 -11.73
CA GLN A 522 -21.70 19.83 -10.27
C GLN A 522 -20.26 19.87 -9.74
N PRO A 523 -19.95 20.69 -8.72
CA PRO A 523 -18.66 20.64 -8.05
C PRO A 523 -18.35 19.22 -7.54
N PRO A 524 -17.08 18.77 -7.57
CA PRO A 524 -15.87 19.54 -7.91
C PRO A 524 -15.52 19.53 -9.42
N LEU A 525 -16.44 19.13 -10.31
CA LEU A 525 -16.17 19.09 -11.74
C LEU A 525 -16.21 20.51 -12.34
N THR A 526 -15.36 20.72 -13.32
CA THR A 526 -15.35 21.90 -14.18
C THR A 526 -15.50 21.46 -15.62
N VAL A 527 -16.18 22.28 -16.42
CA VAL A 527 -16.43 21.99 -17.84
C VAL A 527 -16.01 23.18 -18.68
N VAL A 528 -15.27 22.90 -19.75
CA VAL A 528 -14.94 23.87 -20.78
C VAL A 528 -15.58 23.40 -22.07
N ALA A 529 -16.60 24.13 -22.53
CA ALA A 529 -17.29 23.85 -23.78
C ALA A 529 -16.58 24.53 -24.97
N ALA A 530 -16.47 23.79 -26.06
CA ALA A 530 -16.08 24.26 -27.38
C ALA A 530 -17.20 23.94 -28.39
N ALA A 531 -16.99 24.27 -29.67
CA ALA A 531 -18.02 24.11 -30.70
C ALA A 531 -18.45 22.65 -30.91
N THR A 532 -17.53 21.69 -30.80
CA THR A 532 -17.78 20.27 -31.13
C THR A 532 -17.46 19.30 -29.98
N GLU A 533 -17.03 19.84 -28.84
CA GLU A 533 -16.60 19.03 -27.69
C GLU A 533 -16.70 19.79 -26.36
N MET A 534 -16.79 19.05 -25.26
CA MET A 534 -16.72 19.56 -23.89
C MET A 534 -15.65 18.81 -23.12
N SER A 535 -14.70 19.53 -22.56
CA SER A 535 -13.65 19.00 -21.69
C SER A 535 -14.11 19.04 -20.24
N ILE A 536 -14.14 17.89 -19.56
CA ILE A 536 -14.58 17.73 -18.18
C ILE A 536 -13.38 17.35 -17.32
N THR A 537 -13.05 18.21 -16.37
CA THR A 537 -11.92 18.00 -15.45
C THR A 537 -12.32 18.20 -13.99
N GLY A 538 -11.65 17.51 -13.08
CA GLY A 538 -11.86 17.65 -11.65
C GLY A 538 -11.32 16.46 -10.87
N THR A 539 -11.36 16.51 -9.56
CA THR A 539 -10.94 15.40 -8.70
C THR A 539 -12.10 14.96 -7.81
N LEU A 540 -12.50 13.69 -7.92
CA LEU A 540 -13.55 13.12 -7.09
C LEU A 540 -12.95 12.43 -5.87
N ALA A 541 -13.40 12.81 -4.67
CA ALA A 541 -13.10 12.12 -3.44
C ALA A 541 -13.71 10.69 -3.43
N PRO A 542 -13.20 9.76 -2.60
CA PRO A 542 -13.78 8.43 -2.42
C PRO A 542 -15.28 8.46 -2.16
N GLY A 543 -16.05 7.63 -2.86
CA GLY A 543 -17.50 7.54 -2.77
C GLY A 543 -18.28 8.70 -3.42
N ALA A 544 -17.61 9.74 -3.93
CA ALA A 544 -18.29 10.89 -4.51
C ALA A 544 -18.85 10.59 -5.91
N THR A 545 -19.98 11.25 -6.22
CA THR A 545 -20.60 11.26 -7.55
C THR A 545 -20.86 12.69 -7.96
N ALA A 546 -20.57 13.05 -9.21
CA ALA A 546 -20.88 14.34 -9.77
C ALA A 546 -21.34 14.21 -11.22
N THR A 547 -22.21 15.13 -11.65
CA THR A 547 -22.80 15.12 -13.00
C THR A 547 -22.51 16.40 -13.78
N VAL A 548 -22.56 16.28 -15.11
CA VAL A 548 -22.60 17.39 -16.06
C VAL A 548 -23.86 17.27 -16.90
N ARG A 549 -24.62 18.36 -17.04
CA ARG A 549 -25.87 18.41 -17.79
C ARG A 549 -25.85 19.54 -18.82
N TYR A 550 -26.37 19.28 -20.01
CA TYR A 550 -26.55 20.27 -21.07
C TYR A 550 -27.64 19.79 -22.04
N ALA A 551 -28.10 20.64 -22.95
CA ALA A 551 -29.11 20.26 -23.93
C ALA A 551 -28.77 20.80 -25.32
N MET A 552 -29.12 20.04 -26.37
CA MET A 552 -28.92 20.41 -27.77
C MET A 552 -30.29 20.48 -28.46
N ARG A 553 -30.58 21.57 -29.16
CA ARG A 553 -31.80 21.77 -29.93
C ARG A 553 -31.54 21.43 -31.39
N VAL A 554 -32.31 20.51 -31.95
CA VAL A 554 -32.21 20.12 -33.37
C VAL A 554 -32.57 21.30 -34.26
N ASN A 555 -31.71 21.60 -35.23
CA ASN A 555 -31.87 22.73 -36.13
C ASN A 555 -33.12 22.56 -37.01
N ASP A 556 -33.81 23.67 -37.28
CA ASP A 556 -34.95 23.73 -38.20
C ASP A 556 -34.78 24.91 -39.17
N PRO A 557 -34.50 24.67 -40.47
CA PRO A 557 -34.27 23.36 -41.09
C PRO A 557 -32.88 22.75 -40.74
N LEU A 558 -32.69 21.45 -40.98
CA LEU A 558 -31.37 20.82 -40.89
C LEU A 558 -30.43 21.33 -42.00
N PRO A 559 -29.11 21.36 -41.75
CA PRO A 559 -28.12 21.72 -42.77
C PRO A 559 -28.07 20.76 -43.96
N ASP A 560 -27.50 21.25 -45.06
CA ASP A 560 -27.39 20.50 -46.31
C ASP A 560 -26.40 19.33 -46.23
N ASP A 561 -25.55 19.25 -45.23
CA ASP A 561 -24.57 18.19 -45.01
C ASP A 561 -24.97 17.22 -43.89
N THR A 562 -26.19 17.34 -43.34
CA THR A 562 -26.73 16.41 -42.34
C THR A 562 -26.58 14.95 -42.76
N ASN A 563 -26.11 14.12 -41.83
CA ASN A 563 -26.04 12.68 -42.01
C ASN A 563 -27.30 11.95 -41.46
N GLY A 564 -28.22 12.70 -40.85
CA GLY A 564 -29.48 12.20 -40.31
C GLY A 564 -29.37 11.48 -38.97
N VAL A 565 -28.29 11.67 -38.21
CA VAL A 565 -28.12 11.07 -36.88
C VAL A 565 -27.35 11.98 -35.93
N LEU A 566 -27.81 12.09 -34.69
CA LEU A 566 -27.08 12.81 -33.64
C LEU A 566 -26.20 11.82 -32.86
N GLY A 567 -24.90 11.77 -33.12
CA GLY A 567 -23.95 10.89 -32.43
C GLY A 567 -23.10 11.60 -31.37
N ASN A 568 -23.08 11.08 -30.14
CA ASN A 568 -22.39 11.75 -29.04
C ASN A 568 -21.64 10.77 -28.14
N PHE A 569 -20.36 11.02 -27.89
CA PHE A 569 -19.46 10.07 -27.24
C PHE A 569 -18.67 10.70 -26.09
N LEU A 570 -18.74 10.06 -24.92
CA LEU A 570 -17.90 10.35 -23.77
C LEU A 570 -16.64 9.46 -23.79
N VAL A 571 -15.48 10.08 -23.94
CA VAL A 571 -14.19 9.39 -24.05
C VAL A 571 -13.16 9.94 -23.06
N THR A 572 -12.08 9.21 -22.82
CA THR A 572 -10.94 9.77 -22.10
C THR A 572 -10.23 10.79 -23.00
N ARG A 573 -9.67 11.85 -22.41
CA ARG A 573 -8.91 12.83 -23.20
C ARG A 573 -7.80 12.14 -24.01
N GLY A 574 -7.74 12.45 -25.30
CA GLY A 574 -6.76 11.90 -26.25
C GLY A 574 -7.23 10.62 -26.97
N GLU A 575 -8.32 10.00 -26.52
CA GLU A 575 -8.93 8.88 -27.23
C GLU A 575 -9.81 9.37 -28.39
N THR A 576 -9.81 8.61 -29.48
CA THR A 576 -10.73 8.81 -30.61
C THR A 576 -12.05 8.09 -30.34
N PRO A 577 -13.21 8.75 -30.52
CA PRO A 577 -14.50 8.09 -30.45
C PRO A 577 -14.59 6.90 -31.41
N PRO A 578 -15.25 5.80 -31.00
CA PRO A 578 -15.65 4.74 -31.93
C PRO A 578 -16.54 5.30 -33.06
N SER A 579 -16.52 4.66 -34.22
CA SER A 579 -17.37 5.06 -35.37
C SER A 579 -18.84 4.68 -35.22
N THR A 580 -19.19 3.86 -34.22
CA THR A 580 -20.56 3.44 -33.93
C THR A 580 -20.80 3.47 -32.43
N CYS A 581 -22.01 3.86 -32.04
CA CYS A 581 -22.39 3.87 -30.63
C CYS A 581 -22.80 2.47 -30.17
N ASP A 582 -22.04 1.89 -29.23
CA ASP A 582 -22.43 0.68 -28.51
C ASP A 582 -23.18 1.05 -27.22
N PRO A 583 -24.50 0.82 -27.15
CA PRO A 583 -25.31 1.22 -26.01
C PRO A 583 -24.94 0.45 -24.72
N THR A 584 -24.28 -0.71 -24.82
CA THR A 584 -23.89 -1.49 -23.64
C THR A 584 -22.79 -0.82 -22.82
N THR A 585 -21.96 0.01 -23.48
CA THR A 585 -20.90 0.77 -22.81
C THR A 585 -21.45 1.89 -21.93
N ARG A 586 -22.66 2.39 -22.25
CA ARG A 586 -23.22 3.62 -21.68
C ARG A 586 -22.28 4.83 -21.78
N LEU A 587 -21.40 4.86 -22.78
CA LEU A 587 -20.48 5.98 -23.03
C LEU A 587 -20.88 6.80 -24.26
N CYS A 588 -21.98 6.49 -24.90
CA CYS A 588 -22.45 7.20 -26.07
C CYS A 588 -23.97 7.24 -26.12
N THR A 589 -24.48 8.13 -26.95
CA THR A 589 -25.90 8.23 -27.31
C THR A 589 -26.01 8.46 -28.82
N THR A 590 -27.08 7.96 -29.42
CA THR A 590 -27.39 8.16 -30.83
C THR A 590 -28.89 8.46 -30.99
N HIS A 591 -29.27 9.39 -31.85
CA HIS A 591 -30.67 9.68 -32.17
C HIS A 591 -30.85 9.83 -33.68
N PRO A 592 -31.58 8.91 -34.35
CA PRO A 592 -31.91 9.08 -35.76
C PRO A 592 -32.82 10.29 -35.97
N LEU A 593 -32.51 11.10 -36.97
CA LEU A 593 -33.34 12.24 -37.37
C LEU A 593 -34.42 11.80 -38.35
N VAL A 594 -35.64 12.27 -38.13
CA VAL A 594 -36.79 12.06 -39.02
C VAL A 594 -37.49 13.37 -39.36
N GLY A 595 -38.21 13.40 -40.47
CA GLY A 595 -39.05 14.50 -40.90
C GLY A 595 -40.41 14.01 -41.41
N THR A 596 -41.20 14.93 -41.94
CA THR A 596 -42.50 14.63 -42.56
C THR A 596 -42.54 15.09 -44.01
N LEU A 597 -43.36 14.43 -44.82
CA LEU A 597 -43.65 14.83 -46.19
C LEU A 597 -45.15 14.92 -46.39
N THR A 598 -45.61 16.05 -46.91
CA THR A 598 -47.01 16.30 -47.26
C THR A 598 -47.14 16.73 -48.71
N TRP A 599 -48.22 16.30 -49.36
CA TRP A 599 -48.63 16.77 -50.68
C TRP A 599 -50.12 16.58 -50.88
N ASN A 600 -50.70 17.30 -51.84
CA ASN A 600 -52.08 17.08 -52.28
C ASN A 600 -52.11 16.57 -53.72
N LYS A 601 -53.15 15.83 -54.07
CA LYS A 601 -53.44 15.37 -55.41
C LYS A 601 -54.63 16.11 -55.97
N VAL A 602 -54.43 16.84 -57.07
CA VAL A 602 -55.49 17.66 -57.67
C VAL A 602 -55.64 17.45 -59.18
N ASP A 603 -56.82 17.83 -59.68
CA ASP A 603 -57.15 17.88 -61.11
C ASP A 603 -56.40 19.02 -61.82
N GLY A 604 -55.81 18.73 -62.98
CA GLY A 604 -55.00 19.71 -63.73
C GLY A 604 -55.77 20.78 -64.50
N GLU A 605 -57.06 20.57 -64.74
CA GLU A 605 -57.93 21.58 -65.36
C GLU A 605 -58.68 22.40 -64.30
N THR A 606 -58.92 21.79 -63.13
CA THR A 606 -59.64 22.36 -61.98
C THR A 606 -58.91 22.06 -60.66
N PRO A 607 -57.80 22.75 -60.34
CA PRO A 607 -56.96 22.46 -59.16
C PRO A 607 -57.65 22.52 -57.78
N ALA A 608 -58.87 23.06 -57.71
CA ALA A 608 -59.70 23.02 -56.51
C ALA A 608 -60.36 21.64 -56.25
N VAL A 609 -60.25 20.70 -57.20
CA VAL A 609 -60.81 19.35 -57.11
C VAL A 609 -59.70 18.38 -56.69
N ALA A 610 -59.79 17.85 -55.47
CA ALA A 610 -58.90 16.83 -54.96
C ALA A 610 -59.24 15.45 -55.54
N LEU A 611 -58.22 14.64 -55.85
CA LEU A 611 -58.37 13.36 -56.54
C LEU A 611 -58.08 12.19 -55.60
N ALA A 612 -59.09 11.34 -55.38
CA ALA A 612 -58.95 10.12 -54.60
C ALA A 612 -58.29 8.99 -55.40
N GLY A 613 -57.74 8.01 -54.68
CA GLY A 613 -57.37 6.70 -55.21
C GLY A 613 -56.04 6.66 -55.97
N SER A 614 -55.18 7.66 -55.76
CA SER A 614 -53.79 7.56 -56.21
C SER A 614 -52.96 6.72 -55.24
N GLU A 615 -51.98 6.01 -55.79
CA GLU A 615 -50.99 5.26 -55.02
C GLU A 615 -49.59 5.70 -55.44
N TRP A 616 -48.69 5.76 -54.47
CA TRP A 616 -47.35 6.28 -54.60
C TRP A 616 -46.34 5.33 -53.99
N THR A 617 -45.09 5.50 -54.40
CA THR A 617 -43.95 4.90 -53.73
C THR A 617 -42.87 5.92 -53.43
N LEU A 618 -42.36 5.89 -52.21
CA LEU A 618 -41.19 6.65 -51.77
C LEU A 618 -39.99 5.72 -51.71
N THR A 619 -38.98 6.01 -52.51
CA THR A 619 -37.72 5.24 -52.54
C THR A 619 -36.57 6.13 -52.11
N ARG A 620 -35.96 5.85 -50.96
CA ARG A 620 -34.77 6.59 -50.48
C ARG A 620 -33.56 6.24 -51.34
N TYR A 621 -32.74 7.23 -51.69
CA TYR A 621 -31.47 7.04 -52.40
C TYR A 621 -30.43 8.06 -51.95
N ASP A 622 -29.15 7.76 -52.20
CA ASP A 622 -27.97 8.52 -51.75
C ASP A 622 -27.55 9.65 -52.71
N GLY A 623 -28.44 10.08 -53.61
CA GLY A 623 -28.13 11.07 -54.64
C GLY A 623 -27.35 10.54 -55.85
N ALA A 624 -27.10 9.22 -55.97
CA ALA A 624 -26.57 8.64 -57.19
C ALA A 624 -27.54 8.83 -58.37
N ALA A 625 -27.04 9.26 -59.54
CA ALA A 625 -27.80 9.70 -60.71
C ALA A 625 -28.73 8.64 -61.35
N THR A 626 -28.77 7.41 -60.83
CA THR A 626 -29.76 6.39 -61.17
C THR A 626 -30.04 5.54 -59.93
N PRO A 627 -31.28 5.52 -59.39
CA PRO A 627 -31.64 4.66 -58.27
C PRO A 627 -31.51 3.19 -58.68
N ALA A 628 -30.62 2.44 -58.02
CA ALA A 628 -30.70 0.99 -58.10
C ALA A 628 -31.93 0.56 -57.27
N VAL A 629 -32.97 0.06 -57.91
CA VAL A 629 -34.17 -0.46 -57.22
C VAL A 629 -33.74 -1.66 -56.36
N VAL A 630 -33.52 -1.41 -55.08
CA VAL A 630 -33.40 -2.45 -54.06
C VAL A 630 -34.75 -2.51 -53.34
N PRO A 631 -35.58 -3.56 -53.54
CA PRO A 631 -36.98 -3.57 -53.08
C PRO A 631 -37.18 -3.56 -51.56
N SER A 632 -36.13 -3.59 -50.74
CA SER A 632 -36.23 -3.63 -49.27
C SER A 632 -36.37 -2.26 -48.58
N SER A 633 -36.49 -1.13 -49.31
CA SER A 633 -36.58 0.22 -48.73
C SER A 633 -37.64 1.13 -49.37
N GLN A 634 -38.64 0.55 -50.04
CA GLN A 634 -39.73 1.30 -50.70
C GLN A 634 -40.94 1.42 -49.77
N ILE A 635 -41.41 2.64 -49.52
CA ILE A 635 -42.64 2.89 -48.76
C ILE A 635 -43.78 3.07 -49.76
N VAL A 636 -44.79 2.20 -49.69
CA VAL A 636 -46.02 2.34 -50.49
C VAL A 636 -46.98 3.26 -49.75
N VAL A 637 -47.45 4.31 -50.42
CA VAL A 637 -48.37 5.30 -49.87
C VAL A 637 -49.65 5.27 -50.70
N THR A 638 -50.70 4.69 -50.15
CA THR A 638 -52.04 4.67 -50.75
C THR A 638 -52.89 5.74 -50.08
N ASP A 639 -53.60 6.53 -50.90
CA ASP A 639 -54.52 7.58 -50.45
C ASP A 639 -55.47 7.08 -49.35
N CYS A 640 -55.36 7.66 -48.16
CA CYS A 640 -56.26 7.36 -47.06
C CYS A 640 -57.48 8.27 -47.10
N VAL A 641 -58.64 7.73 -47.48
CA VAL A 641 -59.91 8.46 -47.36
C VAL A 641 -60.68 7.94 -46.16
N ALA A 642 -60.67 8.70 -45.06
CA ALA A 642 -61.28 8.28 -43.80
C ALA A 642 -61.92 9.45 -43.04
N GLU A 643 -62.53 9.16 -41.88
CA GLU A 643 -63.10 10.21 -41.02
C GLU A 643 -62.02 10.87 -40.13
N SER A 644 -60.90 10.20 -39.88
CA SER A 644 -59.78 10.71 -39.06
C SER A 644 -58.43 10.06 -39.37
N ASP A 645 -57.32 10.72 -39.01
CA ASP A 645 -55.94 10.17 -39.11
C ASP A 645 -55.81 8.80 -38.41
N ALA A 646 -56.52 8.61 -37.28
CA ALA A 646 -56.50 7.34 -36.53
C ALA A 646 -57.05 6.14 -37.33
N ASP A 647 -57.89 6.40 -38.33
CA ASP A 647 -58.48 5.37 -39.20
C ASP A 647 -57.55 5.02 -40.38
N CYS A 648 -56.50 5.79 -40.61
CA CYS A 648 -55.50 5.54 -41.63
C CYS A 648 -54.48 4.50 -41.14
N THR A 649 -54.52 3.29 -41.68
CA THR A 649 -53.57 2.22 -41.30
C THR A 649 -52.31 2.17 -42.17
N GLY A 650 -52.27 2.93 -43.27
CA GLY A 650 -51.18 2.98 -44.24
C GLY A 650 -50.06 3.95 -43.87
N ALA A 651 -49.16 4.22 -44.83
CA ALA A 651 -48.11 5.23 -44.68
C ALA A 651 -48.68 6.66 -44.73
N ASP A 652 -49.79 6.84 -45.43
CA ASP A 652 -50.56 8.07 -45.42
C ASP A 652 -51.36 8.22 -44.13
N ARG A 653 -51.28 9.39 -43.52
CA ARG A 653 -51.90 9.81 -42.26
C ARG A 653 -52.84 11.01 -42.44
N ASP A 654 -53.06 11.44 -43.68
CA ASP A 654 -54.09 12.42 -43.98
C ASP A 654 -55.39 11.68 -44.35
N PRO A 655 -56.50 11.88 -43.62
CA PRO A 655 -57.77 11.25 -43.97
C PRO A 655 -58.51 11.95 -45.13
N ALA A 656 -58.03 13.11 -45.58
CA ALA A 656 -58.66 13.88 -46.64
C ALA A 656 -58.45 13.23 -48.00
N GLN A 657 -59.50 13.20 -48.82
CA GLN A 657 -59.39 12.76 -50.21
C GLN A 657 -58.26 13.49 -50.95
N GLY A 658 -57.29 12.73 -51.45
CA GLY A 658 -56.17 13.26 -52.21
C GLY A 658 -55.18 14.07 -51.36
N GLY A 659 -55.33 14.11 -50.05
CA GLY A 659 -54.31 14.62 -49.13
C GLY A 659 -53.35 13.49 -48.76
N PHE A 660 -52.08 13.82 -48.57
CA PHE A 660 -51.08 12.85 -48.17
C PHE A 660 -50.20 13.39 -47.06
N HIS A 661 -50.02 12.61 -46.00
CA HIS A 661 -49.13 12.96 -44.89
C HIS A 661 -48.33 11.74 -44.43
N VAL A 662 -47.03 11.74 -44.74
CA VAL A 662 -46.11 10.68 -44.34
C VAL A 662 -45.23 11.19 -43.20
N ARG A 663 -45.30 10.53 -42.05
CA ARG A 663 -44.52 10.84 -40.84
C ARG A 663 -43.30 9.94 -40.68
N ASP A 664 -42.40 10.32 -39.78
CA ASP A 664 -41.25 9.53 -39.33
C ASP A 664 -40.32 9.07 -40.47
N LEU A 665 -40.22 9.89 -41.53
CA LEU A 665 -39.33 9.62 -42.66
C LEU A 665 -37.89 9.91 -42.26
N PRO A 666 -36.96 8.93 -42.33
CA PRO A 666 -35.54 9.21 -42.12
C PRO A 666 -35.08 10.36 -43.02
N ILE A 667 -34.33 11.30 -42.47
CA ILE A 667 -33.78 12.42 -43.25
C ILE A 667 -32.99 11.89 -44.46
N GLY A 668 -33.17 12.52 -45.62
CA GLY A 668 -32.52 12.10 -46.86
C GLY A 668 -33.31 12.45 -48.12
N THR A 669 -32.83 11.93 -49.25
CA THR A 669 -33.44 12.17 -50.56
C THR A 669 -34.28 10.98 -50.99
N TYR A 670 -35.48 11.27 -51.51
CA TYR A 670 -36.49 10.31 -51.91
C TYR A 670 -36.93 10.56 -53.33
N GLN A 671 -37.16 9.48 -54.07
CA GLN A 671 -37.92 9.53 -55.31
C GLN A 671 -39.37 9.17 -55.00
N LEU A 672 -40.28 10.12 -55.20
CA LEU A 672 -41.73 9.96 -55.11
C LEU A 672 -42.27 9.60 -56.51
N ALA A 673 -42.74 8.37 -56.68
CA ALA A 673 -43.29 7.89 -57.94
C ALA A 673 -44.75 7.48 -57.78
N GLU A 674 -45.65 8.06 -58.57
CA GLU A 674 -47.03 7.59 -58.67
C GLU A 674 -47.01 6.17 -59.27
N THR A 675 -47.57 5.18 -58.59
CA THR A 675 -47.70 3.80 -59.10
C THR A 675 -49.07 3.53 -59.69
N HIS A 676 -50.10 4.19 -59.15
CA HIS A 676 -51.45 4.15 -59.68
C HIS A 676 -52.01 5.58 -59.74
N ALA A 677 -52.30 6.05 -60.95
CA ALA A 677 -53.01 7.30 -61.15
C ALA A 677 -54.50 7.16 -60.77
N PRO A 678 -55.17 8.23 -60.31
CA PRO A 678 -56.62 8.25 -60.14
C PRO A 678 -57.35 7.81 -61.42
N ALA A 679 -58.50 7.17 -61.27
CA ALA A 679 -59.26 6.65 -62.41
C ALA A 679 -59.59 7.77 -63.43
N GLY A 680 -59.17 7.59 -64.69
CA GLY A 680 -59.38 8.57 -65.76
C GLY A 680 -58.25 9.59 -65.94
N TYR A 681 -57.12 9.44 -65.22
CA TYR A 681 -55.98 10.36 -65.28
C TYR A 681 -54.69 9.68 -65.75
N GLN A 682 -53.77 10.49 -66.29
CA GLN A 682 -52.44 10.04 -66.70
C GLN A 682 -51.49 9.97 -65.50
N GLN A 683 -50.67 8.93 -65.46
CA GLN A 683 -49.61 8.77 -64.46
C GLN A 683 -48.47 9.75 -64.70
N ILE A 684 -47.95 10.37 -63.63
CA ILE A 684 -46.87 11.36 -63.74
C ILE A 684 -45.46 10.75 -63.69
N GLN A 685 -44.47 11.55 -64.07
CA GLN A 685 -43.06 11.18 -63.89
C GLN A 685 -42.66 11.26 -62.40
N PRO A 686 -41.73 10.42 -61.94
CA PRO A 686 -41.21 10.50 -60.58
C PRO A 686 -40.62 11.88 -60.25
N ILE A 687 -40.76 12.26 -58.99
CA ILE A 687 -40.31 13.54 -58.44
C ILE A 687 -39.24 13.26 -57.38
N ASP A 688 -38.12 13.97 -57.45
CA ASP A 688 -37.10 13.91 -56.40
C ASP A 688 -37.41 14.93 -55.31
N ILE A 689 -37.46 14.46 -54.06
CA ILE A 689 -37.81 15.24 -52.87
C ILE A 689 -36.73 15.03 -51.82
N ARG A 690 -36.25 16.13 -51.24
CA ARG A 690 -35.30 16.10 -50.14
C ARG A 690 -36.01 16.41 -48.83
N VAL A 691 -35.96 15.49 -47.88
CA VAL A 691 -36.54 15.61 -46.55
C VAL A 691 -35.43 15.95 -45.56
N VAL A 692 -35.32 17.23 -45.19
CA VAL A 692 -34.38 17.78 -44.17
C VAL A 692 -35.13 18.49 -43.01
N SER A 693 -36.45 18.45 -43.04
CA SER A 693 -37.36 19.01 -42.04
C SER A 693 -38.78 18.47 -42.33
N ASN A 694 -39.82 19.19 -41.90
CA ASN A 694 -41.18 18.99 -42.38
C ASN A 694 -41.35 19.63 -43.76
N VAL A 695 -41.55 18.80 -44.78
CA VAL A 695 -41.69 19.22 -46.18
C VAL A 695 -43.16 19.22 -46.57
N ASP A 696 -43.65 20.38 -46.99
CA ASP A 696 -44.88 20.52 -47.75
C ASP A 696 -44.52 20.73 -49.23
N TYR A 697 -44.80 19.72 -50.04
CA TYR A 697 -44.56 19.78 -51.48
C TYR A 697 -45.65 20.59 -52.21
N GLY A 698 -46.83 20.73 -51.59
CA GLY A 698 -48.01 21.34 -52.20
C GLY A 698 -48.73 20.41 -53.19
N ASP A 699 -49.34 21.00 -54.21
CA ASP A 699 -50.25 20.29 -55.12
C ASP A 699 -49.49 19.56 -56.24
N ILE A 700 -49.72 18.25 -56.35
CA ILE A 700 -49.29 17.39 -57.44
C ILE A 700 -50.47 17.17 -58.40
N VAL A 701 -50.30 17.65 -59.63
CA VAL A 701 -51.35 17.72 -60.66
C VAL A 701 -51.37 16.49 -61.55
N ASN A 702 -52.55 15.91 -61.81
CA ASN A 702 -52.73 14.95 -62.92
C ASN A 702 -53.61 15.53 -64.02
N ILE A 703 -53.29 15.16 -65.25
CA ILE A 703 -54.04 15.56 -66.44
C ILE A 703 -55.03 14.44 -66.80
N PRO A 704 -56.31 14.75 -67.07
CA PRO A 704 -57.29 13.75 -67.49
C PRO A 704 -56.88 13.08 -68.81
N VAL A 705 -57.22 11.80 -68.97
CA VAL A 705 -57.04 11.07 -70.23
C VAL A 705 -58.14 11.51 -71.19
N GLU A 706 -57.78 12.16 -72.31
CA GLU A 706 -58.75 12.46 -73.36
C GLU A 706 -59.33 11.16 -73.94
N GLY A 707 -60.57 10.84 -73.61
CA GLY A 707 -61.32 9.78 -74.27
C GLY A 707 -61.68 10.19 -75.71
N PRO A 708 -61.87 9.24 -76.65
CA PRO A 708 -62.41 9.58 -77.97
C PRO A 708 -63.78 10.23 -77.79
N THR A 709 -63.97 11.43 -78.37
CA THR A 709 -65.27 12.08 -78.45
C THR A 709 -66.19 11.26 -79.36
N LEU A 710 -66.89 10.28 -78.78
CA LEU A 710 -67.95 9.57 -79.49
C LEU A 710 -69.19 10.48 -79.59
N PRO A 711 -69.78 10.65 -80.79
CA PRO A 711 -71.03 11.40 -80.91
C PRO A 711 -72.16 10.64 -80.20
N LEU A 712 -72.94 11.37 -79.40
CA LEU A 712 -74.18 10.95 -78.74
C LEU A 712 -75.05 10.05 -79.64
N THR A 713 -75.21 8.78 -79.26
CA THR A 713 -76.32 7.92 -79.69
C THR A 713 -76.80 7.00 -78.56
N GLY A 714 -77.92 7.38 -77.91
CA GLY A 714 -78.91 6.52 -77.18
C GLY A 714 -78.45 5.81 -75.89
N GLY A 715 -79.14 5.84 -74.75
CA GLY A 715 -80.54 6.12 -74.45
C GLY A 715 -81.16 4.93 -73.69
N MET A 716 -81.76 5.20 -72.52
CA MET A 716 -82.76 4.37 -71.81
C MET A 716 -82.29 3.08 -71.10
N GLY A 717 -82.02 3.17 -69.80
CA GLY A 717 -81.84 2.00 -68.92
C GLY A 717 -82.10 2.20 -67.42
N THR A 718 -82.55 3.39 -66.98
CA THR A 718 -82.63 3.76 -65.55
C THR A 718 -83.99 4.35 -65.13
N SER A 719 -85.07 3.97 -65.81
CA SER A 719 -86.45 4.23 -65.35
C SER A 719 -87.18 2.95 -64.88
N MET A 720 -86.48 1.82 -64.80
CA MET A 720 -87.08 0.49 -64.63
C MET A 720 -87.07 -0.04 -63.18
N PHE A 721 -86.90 0.83 -62.18
CA PHE A 721 -86.91 0.45 -60.76
C PHE A 721 -87.95 1.15 -59.87
N TRP A 722 -88.76 2.08 -60.42
CA TRP A 722 -89.85 2.74 -59.66
C TRP A 722 -91.27 2.38 -60.10
N ALA A 723 -91.45 1.44 -61.03
CA ALA A 723 -92.77 1.01 -61.53
C ALA A 723 -93.17 -0.43 -61.15
N LEU A 724 -92.53 -1.03 -60.13
CA LEU A 724 -92.83 -2.41 -59.67
C LEU A 724 -93.26 -2.52 -58.20
N THR A 725 -93.62 -1.42 -57.52
CA THR A 725 -94.13 -1.44 -56.14
C THR A 725 -95.45 -0.67 -55.92
N GLY A 726 -96.13 -0.20 -56.97
CA GLY A 726 -97.36 0.59 -56.84
C GLY A 726 -98.43 0.26 -57.89
N GLY A 727 -99.05 -0.91 -57.81
CA GLY A 727 -100.13 -1.27 -58.75
C GLY A 727 -100.92 -2.54 -58.48
N SER A 728 -100.55 -3.34 -57.48
CA SER A 728 -101.20 -4.60 -57.10
C SER A 728 -102.45 -4.40 -56.22
N GLY A 729 -103.28 -3.40 -56.51
CA GLY A 729 -104.32 -2.95 -55.56
C GLY A 729 -105.73 -2.65 -56.08
N VAL A 730 -105.99 -2.46 -57.39
CA VAL A 730 -107.28 -1.85 -57.81
C VAL A 730 -108.01 -2.51 -59.00
N LEU A 731 -107.58 -3.66 -59.53
CA LEU A 731 -108.36 -4.35 -60.60
C LEU A 731 -108.78 -5.79 -60.28
N ALA A 732 -109.03 -6.08 -59.00
CA ALA A 732 -109.82 -7.23 -58.54
C ALA A 732 -111.35 -6.98 -58.56
N VAL A 733 -111.82 -5.88 -59.18
CA VAL A 733 -113.24 -5.50 -59.24
C VAL A 733 -113.84 -5.57 -60.67
N ALA A 734 -113.04 -5.83 -61.71
CA ALA A 734 -113.56 -5.93 -63.09
C ALA A 734 -113.78 -7.37 -63.62
N ALA A 735 -113.24 -8.40 -62.97
CA ALA A 735 -113.40 -9.80 -63.39
C ALA A 735 -114.64 -10.51 -62.80
N LEU A 736 -115.36 -9.87 -61.87
CA LEU A 736 -116.63 -10.36 -61.31
C LEU A 736 -117.88 -9.90 -62.10
N PHE A 737 -117.71 -9.12 -63.16
CA PHE A 737 -118.83 -8.62 -64.00
C PHE A 737 -118.92 -9.25 -65.40
N LEU A 738 -117.98 -10.13 -65.78
CA LEU A 738 -117.96 -10.79 -67.11
C LEU A 738 -118.09 -12.32 -67.08
N GLN A 739 -118.39 -12.92 -65.92
CA GLN A 739 -118.75 -14.34 -65.80
C GLN A 739 -120.23 -14.56 -65.43
N ARG A 740 -121.09 -13.53 -65.57
CA ARG A 740 -122.54 -13.57 -65.32
C ARG A 740 -123.43 -13.28 -66.55
N ARG A 741 -122.89 -13.36 -67.78
CA ARG A 741 -123.67 -13.28 -69.02
C ARG A 741 -123.13 -14.21 -70.11
N ARG A 742 -123.48 -15.50 -70.01
CA ARG A 742 -123.95 -16.40 -71.11
C ARG A 742 -123.76 -17.88 -70.72
N MET A 743 -124.56 -18.32 -69.76
CA MET A 743 -125.26 -19.61 -69.77
C MET A 743 -126.64 -19.35 -69.17
N ARG A 744 -127.60 -19.04 -70.06
CA ARG A 744 -129.04 -19.29 -69.90
C ARG A 744 -129.46 -19.99 -71.19
N ALA A 745 -129.14 -21.27 -71.26
CA ALA A 745 -129.80 -22.37 -71.98
C ALA A 745 -129.01 -23.63 -71.63
#